data_AF-A0A3S4GTK5-F1
#
_entry.id   AF-A0A3S4GTK5-F1
#
_cell.length_a   1.000
_cell.length_b   1.000
_cell.length_c   1.000
_cell.angle_alpha   90.00
_cell.angle_beta   90.00
_cell.angle_gamma   90.00
#
_symmetry.space_group_name_H-M   'P 1'
#
loop_
_entity.id
_entity.type
_entity.pdbx_description
1 polymer ?
#
loop_
_entity_poly.entity_id
_entity_poly.type
_entity_poly.pdbx_seq_one_letter_code
_entity_poly.pdbx_strand_id
1 'polypeptide(L)'
;MLSLTDGFSIEGVDFFRDDEAKETFYYLPNTVELARNPDGSPQFQFVLYQAGLPIEGKQQGGGFMVMTTVLTAPADIIGPKALNEAQKILRAEAPSPGAPVPTPKIRPVNFTNGTAALRIARGPGSQLVTNIDLGKPSLFGRNTVSIVTDMPFEGAQVFADVLRQGGAIAAVEYNLEFEVRLPAVVIEAHISSARVRNVVATYTTQQVVDEDFWGGDTTTEVRKRTGYSEFLRENSLVELDIRAGSAEVEMDDDMISDLRDFALGAMDKFINEQWLNVGGILTPEQLQSEWLEFINEDFEKNFDLVLTQSDVILRQYNPSATIDPTFISADVADYLIIVDTIAHPFFKRLEVDVSTSFDFERFEDYVHSIVVDLSYDSADDTGRRIQKSESFIFTKDDNKPQKFITAKGRSNEYQVTAEVHYRNGPVLKQRLLNATSVAPAQVIAVANPGEIDVTFSAPAAGFDGDLQSIDIELAYEDRRNGVTPFTEERSLTKDAPQVQIQRPVYSPEVKPFRYRITHVFPTQKISTPWLEAPAGTTNIKVSTPFEDELRLDVVPSADWNELSGILVSLTYEDAANDVRSQQSLFFAPDDVGKIKTFIAPLKDPAKRAVSVAETHLFKSGAARSLPVRTIDATGVPVVVGNAPGGVYRLTISGEDVALGTEVRRVAVTLRYDDPANDVTDMHGAVLRGPGESSVWTVALADPAKLDYTYRADYFLASGERIAGQDRTASFTNPEDWLFVEPPAP
;
A
#
# COMPACT_ATOMS: atom_id res chain seq x y z
N MET A 1 -4.27 10.53 57.47
CA MET A 1 -4.42 10.69 55.99
C MET A 1 -4.07 12.13 55.62
N LEU A 2 -3.64 12.42 54.39
CA LEU A 2 -3.16 13.76 54.04
C LEU A 2 -4.33 14.73 53.83
N SER A 3 -4.31 15.88 54.50
CA SER A 3 -5.26 16.98 54.31
C SER A 3 -4.79 17.95 53.24
N LEU A 4 -5.69 18.32 52.32
CA LEU A 4 -5.38 19.15 51.16
C LEU A 4 -5.28 20.65 51.49
N THR A 5 -5.97 21.12 52.53
CA THR A 5 -6.15 22.56 52.81
C THR A 5 -5.13 23.15 53.78
N ASP A 6 -4.46 22.30 54.57
CA ASP A 6 -3.71 22.73 55.75
C ASP A 6 -2.18 22.53 55.59
N GLY A 7 -1.68 22.64 54.36
CA GLY A 7 -0.28 22.44 53.99
C GLY A 7 0.56 23.72 53.89
N PHE A 8 1.87 23.55 53.68
CA PHE A 8 2.80 24.63 53.36
C PHE A 8 3.92 24.14 52.43
N SER A 9 4.64 25.05 51.77
CA SER A 9 5.76 24.72 50.88
C SER A 9 7.02 25.48 51.29
N ILE A 10 8.18 24.82 51.27
CA ILE A 10 9.49 25.43 51.54
C ILE A 10 10.43 25.06 50.41
N GLU A 11 10.92 26.06 49.68
CA GLU A 11 11.95 25.89 48.63
C GLU A 11 11.60 24.75 47.63
N GLY A 12 10.31 24.61 47.29
CA GLY A 12 9.80 23.62 46.35
C GLY A 12 9.52 22.23 46.94
N VAL A 13 9.65 22.04 48.26
CA VAL A 13 9.19 20.84 48.98
C VAL A 13 7.83 21.13 49.61
N ASP A 14 6.83 20.35 49.23
CA ASP A 14 5.46 20.50 49.75
C ASP A 14 5.23 19.63 50.99
N PHE A 15 4.57 20.22 51.97
CA PHE A 15 4.21 19.61 53.24
C PHE A 15 2.69 19.61 53.41
N PHE A 16 2.12 18.43 53.69
CA PHE A 16 0.70 18.20 53.94
C PHE A 16 0.50 17.84 55.41
N ARG A 17 -0.61 18.28 56.00
CA ARG A 17 -0.94 17.94 57.38
C ARG A 17 -1.70 16.62 57.46
N ASP A 18 -1.55 15.89 58.56
CA ASP A 18 -2.45 14.75 58.83
C ASP A 18 -3.84 15.25 59.26
N ASP A 19 -4.89 14.62 58.75
CA ASP A 19 -6.29 14.93 59.06
C ASP A 19 -6.71 14.55 60.49
N GLU A 20 -6.13 13.49 61.06
CA GLU A 20 -6.42 13.03 62.41
C GLU A 20 -5.38 13.52 63.42
N ALA A 21 -4.10 13.48 63.05
CA ALA A 21 -2.97 13.83 63.90
C ALA A 21 -2.43 15.23 63.61
N LYS A 22 -3.05 16.26 64.19
CA LYS A 22 -2.76 17.68 63.94
C LYS A 22 -1.29 18.09 64.05
N GLU A 23 -0.46 17.38 64.82
CA GLU A 23 0.98 17.65 64.97
C GLU A 23 1.87 16.98 63.91
N THR A 24 1.32 16.11 63.06
CA THR A 24 2.08 15.37 62.04
C THR A 24 1.95 16.04 60.68
N PHE A 25 3.10 16.27 60.05
CA PHE A 25 3.21 16.82 58.70
C PHE A 25 4.00 15.85 57.83
N TYR A 26 3.51 15.61 56.62
CA TYR A 26 4.14 14.76 55.64
C TYR A 26 4.74 15.59 54.52
N TYR A 27 5.99 15.34 54.15
CA TYR A 27 6.64 16.01 53.02
C TYR A 27 6.63 15.13 51.77
N LEU A 28 6.51 15.76 50.60
CA LEU A 28 6.73 15.13 49.30
C LEU A 28 8.21 15.24 48.92
N PRO A 29 8.95 14.11 48.82
CA PRO A 29 10.32 14.12 48.35
C PRO A 29 10.41 14.56 46.88
N ASN A 30 11.19 15.59 46.55
CA ASN A 30 11.21 16.20 45.21
C ASN A 30 12.53 16.05 44.44
N THR A 31 13.56 15.50 45.09
CA THR A 31 14.92 15.43 44.54
C THR A 31 15.24 13.99 44.15
N VAL A 32 15.43 13.73 42.85
CA VAL A 32 15.95 12.45 42.36
C VAL A 32 17.47 12.51 42.33
N GLU A 33 18.13 11.58 42.99
CA GLU A 33 19.60 11.50 43.07
C GLU A 33 20.08 10.04 42.90
N LEU A 34 21.37 9.83 42.62
CA LEU A 34 21.97 8.50 42.64
C LEU A 34 22.16 8.00 44.07
N ALA A 35 21.84 6.72 44.28
CA ALA A 35 22.22 6.03 45.49
C ALA A 35 23.74 6.05 45.66
N ARG A 36 24.20 6.14 46.91
CA ARG A 36 25.62 6.14 47.25
C ARG A 36 25.98 4.82 47.92
N ASN A 37 27.15 4.29 47.57
CA ASN A 37 27.77 3.17 48.27
C ASN A 37 28.26 3.60 49.67
N PRO A 38 28.58 2.65 50.56
CA PRO A 38 29.11 2.96 51.89
C PRO A 38 30.38 3.82 51.90
N ASP A 39 31.15 3.80 50.79
CA ASP A 39 32.36 4.60 50.59
C ASP A 39 32.09 6.01 50.03
N GLY A 40 30.81 6.35 49.76
CA GLY A 40 30.40 7.63 49.18
C GLY A 40 30.40 7.69 47.65
N SER A 41 30.84 6.64 46.96
CA SER A 41 30.79 6.58 45.49
C SER A 41 29.35 6.46 44.96
N PRO A 42 28.99 7.10 43.83
CA PRO A 42 27.70 6.88 43.19
C PRO A 42 27.54 5.42 42.73
N GLN A 43 26.33 4.88 42.89
CA GLN A 43 25.91 3.62 42.29
C GLN A 43 25.57 3.84 40.82
N PHE A 44 26.61 4.07 40.02
CA PHE A 44 26.53 4.27 38.58
C PHE A 44 27.73 3.59 37.93
N GLN A 45 27.50 2.82 36.88
CA GLN A 45 28.55 2.20 36.09
C GLN A 45 28.13 2.15 34.64
N PHE A 46 29.04 2.51 33.74
CA PHE A 46 28.80 2.42 32.31
C PHE A 46 29.98 1.71 31.63
N VAL A 47 29.69 0.59 30.98
CA VAL A 47 30.67 -0.25 30.30
C VAL A 47 30.46 -0.11 28.80
N LEU A 48 31.49 0.34 28.07
CA LEU A 48 31.53 0.38 26.62
C LEU A 48 32.47 -0.73 26.13
N TYR A 49 32.00 -1.64 25.29
CA TYR A 49 32.84 -2.69 24.72
C TYR A 49 32.77 -2.67 23.18
N GLN A 50 33.94 -2.78 22.55
CA GLN A 50 34.05 -2.83 21.10
C GLN A 50 34.41 -4.25 20.68
N ALA A 51 33.55 -4.94 19.93
CA ALA A 51 33.85 -6.24 19.35
C ALA A 51 34.28 -6.10 17.89
N GLY A 52 35.53 -6.46 17.59
CA GLY A 52 36.02 -6.82 16.25
C GLY A 52 35.75 -5.86 15.08
N LEU A 53 36.05 -6.34 13.87
CA LEU A 53 35.65 -5.69 12.61
C LEU A 53 34.21 -6.08 12.27
N PRO A 54 33.37 -5.16 11.77
CA PRO A 54 31.97 -5.43 11.47
C PRO A 54 31.83 -6.59 10.48
N ILE A 55 31.13 -7.65 10.91
CA ILE A 55 30.59 -8.67 10.01
C ILE A 55 29.21 -8.16 9.56
N GLU A 56 28.98 -8.16 8.25
CA GLU A 56 27.73 -7.71 7.65
C GLU A 56 26.52 -8.39 8.33
N GLY A 57 25.63 -7.58 8.91
CA GLY A 57 24.39 -8.06 9.54
C GLY A 57 24.47 -8.49 11.02
N LYS A 58 25.61 -8.35 11.72
CA LYS A 58 25.69 -8.60 13.17
C LYS A 58 26.26 -7.39 13.92
N GLN A 59 25.52 -6.88 14.91
CA GLN A 59 26.03 -5.88 15.85
C GLN A 59 27.23 -6.47 16.60
N GLN A 60 28.40 -5.83 16.46
CA GLN A 60 29.62 -6.20 17.18
C GLN A 60 30.08 -5.02 18.03
N GLY A 61 29.76 -5.09 19.32
CA GLY A 61 30.00 -4.03 20.29
C GLY A 61 28.70 -3.50 20.90
N GLY A 62 28.80 -2.86 22.05
CA GLY A 62 27.65 -2.38 22.78
C GLY A 62 28.03 -1.66 24.07
N GLY A 63 27.02 -1.29 24.83
CA GLY A 63 27.20 -0.73 26.16
C GLY A 63 26.21 -1.27 27.17
N PHE A 64 26.65 -1.37 28.42
CA PHE A 64 25.81 -1.68 29.57
C PHE A 64 25.88 -0.53 30.56
N MET A 65 24.73 0.01 30.92
CA MET A 65 24.60 0.97 32.01
C MET A 65 23.88 0.33 33.18
N VAL A 66 24.43 0.46 34.38
CA VAL A 66 23.77 0.06 35.62
C VAL A 66 23.80 1.25 36.57
N MET A 67 22.63 1.61 37.10
CA MET A 67 22.56 2.65 38.11
C MET A 67 21.42 2.41 39.09
N THR A 68 21.51 3.01 40.27
CA THR A 68 20.44 2.99 41.27
C THR A 68 20.09 4.42 41.66
N THR A 69 18.82 4.80 41.52
CA THR A 69 18.31 6.12 41.92
C THR A 69 17.49 6.04 43.20
N VAL A 70 17.45 7.14 43.92
CA VAL A 70 16.64 7.34 45.12
C VAL A 70 15.95 8.70 45.04
N LEU A 71 14.76 8.78 45.63
CA LEU A 71 13.99 9.99 45.76
C LEU A 71 14.10 10.52 47.20
N THR A 72 14.63 11.72 47.36
CA THR A 72 14.90 12.35 48.65
C THR A 72 14.44 13.81 48.66
N ALA A 73 14.64 14.48 49.80
CA ALA A 73 14.45 15.91 49.95
C ALA A 73 15.66 16.49 50.71
N PRO A 74 16.01 17.77 50.48
CA PRO A 74 17.16 18.39 51.15
C PRO A 74 17.01 18.36 52.68
N ALA A 75 18.06 17.91 53.37
CA ALA A 75 18.04 17.65 54.81
C ALA A 75 17.84 18.91 55.67
N ASP A 76 18.28 20.07 55.20
CA ASP A 76 18.07 21.36 55.85
C ASP A 76 16.60 21.82 55.77
N ILE A 77 15.90 21.46 54.68
CA ILE A 77 14.48 21.76 54.48
C ILE A 77 13.61 20.89 55.38
N ILE A 78 13.74 19.56 55.28
CA ILE A 78 12.89 18.63 56.05
C ILE A 78 13.22 18.57 57.55
N GLY A 79 14.38 19.11 57.95
CA GLY A 79 14.80 19.21 59.34
C GLY A 79 14.43 20.55 59.97
N PRO A 80 15.40 21.45 60.19
CA PRO A 80 15.19 22.66 60.99
C PRO A 80 14.18 23.64 60.38
N LYS A 81 14.13 23.81 59.05
CA LYS A 81 13.21 24.75 58.41
C LYS A 81 11.75 24.31 58.54
N ALA A 82 11.45 23.05 58.18
CA ALA A 82 10.11 22.48 58.31
C ALA A 82 9.61 22.44 59.75
N LEU A 83 10.46 22.04 60.71
CA LEU A 83 10.09 22.02 62.13
C LEU A 83 9.74 23.42 62.64
N ASN A 84 10.49 24.45 62.23
CA ASN A 84 10.22 25.82 62.64
C ASN A 84 8.89 26.34 62.08
N GLU A 85 8.56 26.07 60.81
CA GLU A 85 7.27 26.50 60.25
C GLU A 85 6.09 25.72 60.83
N ALA A 86 6.19 24.40 60.89
CA ALA A 86 5.16 23.56 61.51
C ALA A 86 4.87 24.01 62.96
N GLN A 87 5.91 24.39 63.71
CA GLN A 87 5.75 24.90 65.07
C GLN A 87 5.05 26.28 65.12
N LYS A 88 5.22 27.15 64.11
CA LYS A 88 4.51 28.43 64.02
C LYS A 88 3.02 28.21 63.71
N ILE A 89 2.69 27.33 62.78
CA ILE A 89 1.31 26.96 62.45
C ILE A 89 0.59 26.44 63.69
N LEU A 90 1.19 25.47 64.39
CA LEU A 90 0.62 24.91 65.62
C LEU A 90 0.44 25.94 66.75
N ARG A 91 1.30 26.96 66.81
CA ARG A 91 1.16 28.06 67.78
C ARG A 91 0.04 29.03 67.41
N ALA A 92 -0.15 29.31 66.12
CA ALA A 92 -1.20 30.21 65.65
C ALA A 92 -2.61 29.64 65.87
N GLU A 93 -2.74 28.31 65.81
CA GLU A 93 -4.00 27.60 66.04
C GLU A 93 -4.30 27.28 67.52
N ALA A 94 -3.41 27.68 68.44
CA ALA A 94 -3.61 27.40 69.85
C ALA A 94 -4.87 28.13 70.36
N PRO A 95 -5.78 27.45 71.08
CA PRO A 95 -7.08 28.01 71.48
C PRO A 95 -6.96 29.17 72.47
N SER A 96 -5.80 29.35 73.12
CA SER A 96 -5.49 30.50 73.96
C SER A 96 -3.98 30.75 74.06
N PRO A 97 -3.55 32.01 74.28
CA PRO A 97 -2.15 32.34 74.55
C PRO A 97 -1.64 31.59 75.78
N GLY A 98 -0.67 30.68 75.59
CA GLY A 98 -0.06 29.89 76.67
C GLY A 98 -0.53 28.43 76.78
N ALA A 99 -1.45 27.97 75.93
CA ALA A 99 -1.80 26.55 75.84
C ALA A 99 -0.57 25.69 75.43
N PRO A 100 -0.41 24.47 75.96
CA PRO A 100 0.69 23.58 75.58
C PRO A 100 0.59 23.21 74.10
N VAL A 101 1.56 23.65 73.30
CA VAL A 101 1.62 23.37 71.87
C VAL A 101 2.40 22.07 71.63
N PRO A 102 1.84 21.09 70.90
CA PRO A 102 2.55 19.84 70.62
C PRO A 102 3.79 20.08 69.75
N THR A 103 4.78 19.18 69.87
CA THR A 103 5.98 19.20 69.03
C THR A 103 5.64 18.61 67.66
N PRO A 104 5.92 19.31 66.54
CA PRO A 104 5.61 18.81 65.21
C PRO A 104 6.45 17.58 64.85
N LYS A 105 5.84 16.62 64.15
CA LYS A 105 6.49 15.43 63.60
C LYS A 105 6.51 15.53 62.08
N ILE A 106 7.71 15.50 61.48
CA ILE A 106 7.88 15.50 60.02
C ILE A 106 8.14 14.07 59.54
N ARG A 107 7.37 13.61 58.55
CA ARG A 107 7.48 12.25 57.97
C ARG A 107 7.42 12.32 56.44
N PRO A 108 7.99 11.37 55.69
CA PRO A 108 7.76 11.30 54.25
C PRO A 108 6.33 10.81 53.96
N VAL A 109 5.74 11.27 52.85
CA VAL A 109 4.52 10.68 52.30
C VAL A 109 4.78 9.22 51.91
N ASN A 110 3.84 8.33 52.22
CA ASN A 110 3.81 6.99 51.67
C ASN A 110 2.99 6.99 50.38
N PHE A 111 3.53 6.39 49.33
CA PHE A 111 2.86 6.26 48.05
C PHE A 111 2.05 4.97 48.01
N THR A 112 0.90 4.98 47.35
CA THR A 112 0.03 3.81 47.21
C THR A 112 0.40 2.98 45.97
N ASN A 113 0.88 3.66 44.93
CA ASN A 113 1.30 3.04 43.69
C ASN A 113 2.42 3.87 43.06
N GLY A 114 3.20 3.25 42.18
CA GLY A 114 4.28 3.96 41.52
C GLY A 114 5.13 3.12 40.59
N THR A 115 5.64 3.79 39.56
CA THR A 115 6.58 3.24 38.57
C THR A 115 7.73 4.22 38.35
N ALA A 116 8.79 3.75 37.71
CA ALA A 116 9.88 4.60 37.26
C ALA A 116 10.15 4.32 35.78
N ALA A 117 10.55 5.35 35.06
CA ALA A 117 10.86 5.30 33.64
C ALA A 117 12.22 5.94 33.39
N LEU A 118 12.99 5.31 32.51
CA LEU A 118 14.19 5.89 31.92
C LEU A 118 13.83 6.41 30.52
N ARG A 119 13.98 7.72 30.33
CA ARG A 119 13.77 8.39 29.04
C ARG A 119 15.14 8.63 28.41
N ILE A 120 15.39 8.08 27.22
CA ILE A 120 16.62 8.30 26.46
C ILE A 120 16.25 8.86 25.09
N ALA A 121 17.02 9.83 24.61
CA ALA A 121 16.86 10.41 23.27
C ALA A 121 16.82 9.32 22.18
N ARG A 122 15.96 9.49 21.19
CA ARG A 122 15.84 8.56 20.05
C ARG A 122 16.24 9.29 18.77
N GLY A 123 17.23 8.77 18.06
CA GLY A 123 17.66 9.33 16.77
C GLY A 123 16.71 8.97 15.63
N PRO A 124 16.78 9.66 14.47
CA PRO A 124 16.03 9.27 13.28
C PRO A 124 16.52 7.90 12.79
N GLY A 125 15.64 6.89 12.80
CA GLY A 125 15.90 5.59 12.15
C GLY A 125 16.75 4.58 12.94
N SER A 126 17.18 4.87 14.18
CA SER A 126 17.90 3.90 15.03
C SER A 126 17.59 4.09 16.50
N GLN A 127 17.29 3.00 17.21
CA GLN A 127 17.14 3.01 18.66
C GLN A 127 18.53 3.10 19.30
N LEU A 128 18.81 4.19 20.04
CA LEU A 128 20.06 4.33 20.82
C LEU A 128 20.13 3.35 22.01
N VAL A 129 19.07 2.58 22.25
CA VAL A 129 18.91 1.67 23.37
C VAL A 129 18.18 0.43 22.88
N THR A 130 18.69 -0.75 23.21
CA THR A 130 18.08 -2.04 22.84
C THR A 130 17.10 -2.52 23.90
N ASN A 131 17.47 -2.38 25.18
CA ASN A 131 16.66 -2.86 26.29
C ASN A 131 16.83 -1.96 27.52
N ILE A 132 15.76 -1.79 28.30
CA ILE A 132 15.76 -1.06 29.56
C ILE A 132 15.02 -1.93 30.57
N ASP A 133 15.74 -2.39 31.59
CA ASP A 133 15.18 -3.08 32.74
C ASP A 133 15.14 -2.13 33.94
N LEU A 134 13.94 -1.94 34.49
CA LEU A 134 13.64 -0.97 35.54
C LEU A 134 13.01 -1.69 36.72
N GLY A 135 13.59 -1.51 37.90
CA GLY A 135 12.97 -1.90 39.16
C GLY A 135 11.73 -1.06 39.48
N LYS A 136 10.87 -1.58 40.37
CA LYS A 136 9.75 -0.80 40.92
C LYS A 136 10.22 -0.01 42.15
N PRO A 137 9.76 1.24 42.34
CA PRO A 137 10.04 1.99 43.55
C PRO A 137 9.46 1.25 44.76
N SER A 138 10.12 1.38 45.92
CA SER A 138 9.66 0.75 47.16
C SER A 138 8.32 1.30 47.68
N LEU A 139 7.85 2.45 47.19
CA LEU A 139 6.63 3.18 47.62
C LEU A 139 6.68 3.73 49.06
N PHE A 140 7.69 3.32 49.84
CA PHE A 140 8.04 3.85 51.14
C PHE A 140 9.53 4.18 51.22
N GLY A 141 9.91 5.01 52.20
CA GLY A 141 11.30 5.39 52.42
C GLY A 141 11.87 6.24 51.29
N ARG A 142 13.03 5.85 50.74
CA ARG A 142 13.76 6.61 49.70
C ARG A 142 13.35 6.25 48.25
N ASN A 143 12.29 5.44 48.05
CA ASN A 143 11.81 5.02 46.72
C ASN A 143 12.94 4.58 45.78
N THR A 144 13.72 3.60 46.22
CA THR A 144 14.92 3.16 45.49
C THR A 144 14.53 2.42 44.21
N VAL A 145 15.19 2.72 43.10
CA VAL A 145 14.98 2.07 41.79
C VAL A 145 16.33 1.70 41.19
N SER A 146 16.51 0.43 40.81
CA SER A 146 17.67 -0.02 40.03
C SER A 146 17.31 -0.03 38.55
N ILE A 147 18.23 0.43 37.71
CA ILE A 147 18.05 0.63 36.28
C ILE A 147 19.22 -0.05 35.58
N VAL A 148 18.91 -0.96 34.67
CA VAL A 148 19.88 -1.64 33.80
C VAL A 148 19.51 -1.33 32.36
N THR A 149 20.48 -0.98 31.53
CA THR A 149 20.22 -0.59 30.13
C THR A 149 21.25 -1.20 29.21
N ASP A 150 20.75 -1.89 28.18
CA ASP A 150 21.55 -2.45 27.10
C ASP A 150 21.50 -1.50 25.90
N MET A 151 22.66 -1.07 25.44
CA MET A 151 22.79 -0.15 24.32
C MET A 151 23.54 -0.82 23.15
N PRO A 152 23.11 -0.59 21.90
CA PRO A 152 23.92 -0.95 20.74
C PRO A 152 25.17 -0.06 20.70
N PHE A 153 26.20 -0.49 19.96
CA PHE A 153 27.50 0.20 19.94
C PHE A 153 27.38 1.71 19.65
N GLU A 154 26.61 2.09 18.63
CA GLU A 154 26.39 3.50 18.26
C GLU A 154 25.73 4.29 19.39
N GLY A 155 24.69 3.73 20.03
CA GLY A 155 24.01 4.36 21.16
C GLY A 155 24.91 4.52 22.38
N ALA A 156 25.72 3.50 22.67
CA ALA A 156 26.68 3.53 23.77
C ALA A 156 27.78 4.57 23.56
N GLN A 157 28.28 4.73 22.31
CA GLN A 157 29.27 5.77 21.98
C GLN A 157 28.69 7.17 22.13
N VAL A 158 27.50 7.41 21.59
CA VAL A 158 26.83 8.72 21.70
C VAL A 158 26.58 9.07 23.17
N PHE A 159 26.12 8.11 23.98
CA PHE A 159 25.93 8.31 25.42
C PHE A 159 27.25 8.66 26.13
N ALA A 160 28.33 7.92 25.85
CA ALA A 160 29.66 8.17 26.43
C ALA A 160 30.17 9.58 26.09
N ASP A 161 30.10 9.96 24.82
CA ASP A 161 30.68 11.21 24.34
C ASP A 161 29.88 12.42 24.81
N VAL A 162 28.55 12.33 24.89
CA VAL A 162 27.72 13.41 25.44
C VAL A 162 28.00 13.61 26.93
N LEU A 163 28.09 12.52 27.71
CA LEU A 163 28.42 12.63 29.14
C LEU A 163 29.81 13.25 29.36
N ARG A 164 30.82 12.85 28.57
CA ARG A 164 32.18 13.45 28.63
C ARG A 164 32.18 14.94 28.29
N GLN A 165 31.31 15.38 27.39
CA GLN A 165 31.18 16.79 27.00
C GLN A 165 30.35 17.62 27.98
N GLY A 166 29.88 17.04 29.09
CA GLY A 166 29.07 17.75 30.07
C GLY A 166 27.57 17.81 29.74
N GLY A 167 27.12 17.09 28.71
CA GLY A 167 25.71 17.05 28.31
C GLY A 167 24.96 15.86 28.89
N ALA A 168 23.68 15.76 28.54
CA ALA A 168 22.83 14.63 28.89
C ALA A 168 21.85 14.30 27.77
N ILE A 169 21.64 13.00 27.55
CA ILE A 169 20.64 12.47 26.60
C ILE A 169 19.62 11.54 27.28
N ALA A 170 19.67 11.44 28.60
CA ALA A 170 18.83 10.55 29.38
C ALA A 170 18.27 11.26 30.62
N ALA A 171 17.06 10.90 31.04
CA ALA A 171 16.41 11.38 32.25
C ALA A 171 15.66 10.24 32.94
N VAL A 172 15.67 10.26 34.27
CA VAL A 172 14.88 9.34 35.11
C VAL A 172 13.65 10.08 35.59
N GLU A 173 12.50 9.44 35.43
CA GLU A 173 11.19 9.96 35.78
C GLU A 173 10.51 8.97 36.72
N TYR A 174 10.10 9.43 37.90
CA TYR A 174 9.21 8.68 38.77
C TYR A 174 7.78 9.05 38.43
N ASN A 175 6.86 8.10 38.53
CA ASN A 175 5.43 8.32 38.45
C ASN A 175 4.79 7.66 39.67
N LEU A 176 4.43 8.45 40.66
CA LEU A 176 3.95 8.01 41.97
C LEU A 176 2.53 8.51 42.22
N GLU A 177 1.76 7.74 42.97
CA GLU A 177 0.40 8.08 43.38
C GLU A 177 0.31 8.11 44.90
N PHE A 178 -0.39 9.11 45.44
CA PHE A 178 -0.65 9.23 46.86
C PHE A 178 -2.08 9.69 47.13
N GLU A 179 -2.64 9.26 48.26
CA GLU A 179 -4.01 9.57 48.64
C GLU A 179 -4.10 10.87 49.45
N VAL A 180 -5.09 11.70 49.12
CA VAL A 180 -5.39 12.95 49.83
C VAL A 180 -6.88 12.99 50.14
N ARG A 181 -7.23 13.43 51.35
CA ARG A 181 -8.62 13.61 51.76
C ARG A 181 -9.12 14.99 51.35
N LEU A 182 -10.29 15.02 50.73
CA LEU A 182 -11.00 16.25 50.41
C LEU A 182 -11.67 16.83 51.65
N PRO A 183 -11.81 18.16 51.75
CA PRO A 183 -12.61 18.77 52.80
C PRO A 183 -14.06 18.30 52.72
N ALA A 184 -14.71 18.11 53.87
CA ALA A 184 -16.07 17.59 53.89
C ALA A 184 -17.10 18.61 53.33
N VAL A 185 -18.09 18.13 52.58
CA VAL A 185 -19.27 18.92 52.17
C VAL A 185 -20.33 18.82 53.25
N VAL A 186 -20.96 19.96 53.59
CA VAL A 186 -22.09 20.02 54.50
C VAL A 186 -23.33 20.54 53.75
N ILE A 187 -24.44 19.79 53.76
CA ILE A 187 -25.72 20.21 53.19
C ILE A 187 -26.70 20.49 54.33
N GLU A 188 -27.31 21.68 54.34
CA GLU A 188 -28.36 22.09 55.28
C GLU A 188 -29.65 22.43 54.47
N ALA A 189 -30.79 21.80 54.80
CA ALA A 189 -32.08 22.08 54.15
C ALA A 189 -33.17 22.44 55.17
N HIS A 190 -33.94 23.51 54.93
CA HIS A 190 -35.01 23.99 55.82
C HIS A 190 -36.31 24.33 55.09
N ILE A 191 -37.47 23.91 55.64
CA ILE A 191 -38.80 24.19 55.08
C ILE A 191 -39.80 24.58 56.17
N SER A 192 -40.53 25.67 55.93
CA SER A 192 -41.58 26.19 56.82
C SER A 192 -43.00 25.86 56.33
N SER A 193 -43.82 25.24 57.19
CA SER A 193 -45.20 24.82 56.87
C SER A 193 -46.16 25.97 56.52
N ALA A 194 -45.96 27.15 57.10
CA ALA A 194 -46.87 28.28 56.93
C ALA A 194 -46.88 28.84 55.49
N ARG A 195 -45.74 28.77 54.78
CA ARG A 195 -45.62 29.26 53.40
C ARG A 195 -46.23 28.31 52.38
N VAL A 196 -46.10 27.00 52.58
CA VAL A 196 -46.65 25.98 51.68
C VAL A 196 -48.19 26.00 51.67
N ARG A 197 -48.84 26.21 52.83
CA ARG A 197 -50.31 26.27 52.97
C ARG A 197 -50.98 27.30 52.06
N ASN A 198 -50.47 28.53 52.02
CA ASN A 198 -51.08 29.63 51.27
C ASN A 198 -51.09 29.39 49.74
N VAL A 199 -50.13 28.63 49.25
CA VAL A 199 -49.90 28.42 47.81
C VAL A 199 -50.69 27.20 47.29
N VAL A 200 -50.91 26.18 48.13
CA VAL A 200 -51.66 24.97 47.77
C VAL A 200 -53.18 25.23 47.63
N ALA A 201 -53.73 26.31 48.19
CA ALA A 201 -55.18 26.56 48.24
C ALA A 201 -55.86 27.05 46.94
N THR A 202 -55.16 27.20 45.81
CA THR A 202 -55.73 27.72 44.55
C THR A 202 -56.22 26.58 43.62
N TYR A 203 -57.42 26.69 43.03
CA TYR A 203 -58.04 25.69 42.13
C TYR A 203 -58.17 26.22 40.69
N THR A 204 -58.12 25.33 39.68
CA THR A 204 -58.40 25.65 38.26
C THR A 204 -59.69 24.97 37.78
N THR A 205 -60.60 25.71 37.13
CA THR A 205 -61.88 25.22 36.55
C THR A 205 -61.75 24.98 35.04
N GLN A 206 -62.39 23.92 34.52
CA GLN A 206 -62.56 23.69 33.07
C GLN A 206 -64.03 23.33 32.77
N GLN A 207 -64.64 24.01 31.79
CA GLN A 207 -66.00 23.70 31.34
C GLN A 207 -65.99 22.62 30.25
N VAL A 208 -66.81 21.58 30.40
CA VAL A 208 -67.07 20.58 29.38
C VAL A 208 -68.50 20.78 28.87
N VAL A 209 -68.65 20.93 27.55
CA VAL A 209 -69.94 21.02 26.86
C VAL A 209 -70.19 19.69 26.17
N ASP A 210 -71.30 19.04 26.49
CA ASP A 210 -71.78 17.85 25.77
C ASP A 210 -73.01 18.26 24.96
N GLU A 211 -72.97 18.01 23.65
CA GLU A 211 -74.07 18.30 22.72
C GLU A 211 -74.92 17.04 22.49
N ASP A 212 -76.19 17.07 22.88
CA ASP A 212 -77.13 16.02 22.51
C ASP A 212 -77.67 16.23 21.09
N PHE A 213 -77.81 15.13 20.33
CA PHE A 213 -78.10 15.05 18.88
C PHE A 213 -79.40 15.74 18.39
N TRP A 214 -80.18 16.37 19.28
CA TRP A 214 -81.42 17.09 18.97
C TRP A 214 -81.54 18.49 19.61
N GLY A 215 -80.42 19.16 19.91
CA GLY A 215 -80.37 20.63 20.00
C GLY A 215 -80.68 21.27 21.36
N GLY A 216 -80.07 20.79 22.44
CA GLY A 216 -79.95 21.54 23.71
C GLY A 216 -78.58 21.33 24.35
N ASP A 217 -77.82 22.42 24.57
CA ASP A 217 -76.49 22.37 25.19
C ASP A 217 -76.60 22.29 26.71
N THR A 218 -75.97 21.29 27.35
CA THR A 218 -75.80 21.26 28.81
C THR A 218 -74.32 21.36 29.16
N THR A 219 -73.90 22.48 29.76
CA THR A 219 -72.52 22.72 30.20
C THR A 219 -72.32 22.22 31.63
N THR A 220 -71.34 21.33 31.86
CA THR A 220 -70.93 20.92 33.22
C THR A 220 -69.49 21.34 33.48
N GLU A 221 -69.24 22.08 34.57
CA GLU A 221 -67.91 22.56 34.96
C GLU A 221 -67.22 21.55 35.90
N VAL A 222 -66.04 21.06 35.53
CA VAL A 222 -65.27 20.10 36.34
C VAL A 222 -63.95 20.76 36.76
N ARG A 223 -63.66 20.76 38.07
CA ARG A 223 -62.41 21.29 38.65
C ARG A 223 -61.36 20.20 38.75
N LYS A 224 -60.13 20.46 38.29
CA LYS A 224 -58.96 19.57 38.45
C LYS A 224 -57.78 20.35 39.02
N ARG A 225 -56.93 19.68 39.79
CA ARG A 225 -55.75 20.26 40.47
C ARG A 225 -54.48 19.72 39.79
N THR A 226 -53.60 20.61 39.32
CA THR A 226 -52.29 20.29 38.70
C THR A 226 -51.28 19.86 39.78
N GLY A 227 -50.26 19.06 39.41
CA GLY A 227 -49.28 18.49 40.35
C GLY A 227 -48.42 19.54 41.06
N TYR A 228 -48.17 19.33 42.36
CA TYR A 228 -47.69 20.39 43.27
C TYR A 228 -46.17 20.59 43.34
N SER A 229 -45.35 19.57 43.09
CA SER A 229 -43.89 19.66 43.20
C SER A 229 -43.29 20.64 42.18
N GLU A 230 -43.83 20.66 40.97
CA GLU A 230 -43.45 21.61 39.92
C GLU A 230 -43.81 23.06 40.30
N PHE A 231 -44.94 23.24 40.99
CA PHE A 231 -45.40 24.56 41.44
C PHE A 231 -44.65 25.07 42.67
N LEU A 232 -44.23 24.20 43.59
CA LEU A 232 -43.36 24.58 44.71
C LEU A 232 -41.96 25.01 44.23
N ARG A 233 -41.48 24.41 43.13
CA ARG A 233 -40.24 24.79 42.45
C ARG A 233 -40.30 26.19 41.84
N GLU A 234 -41.40 26.53 41.17
CA GLU A 234 -41.59 27.89 40.60
C GLU A 234 -41.67 28.98 41.67
N ASN A 235 -42.20 28.67 42.85
CA ASN A 235 -42.48 29.66 43.90
C ASN A 235 -41.37 29.78 44.97
N SER A 236 -40.22 29.11 44.82
CA SER A 236 -39.02 29.26 45.66
C SER A 236 -39.26 29.10 47.18
N LEU A 237 -39.92 28.02 47.60
CA LEU A 237 -40.32 27.81 49.00
C LEU A 237 -39.38 26.89 49.82
N VAL A 238 -38.21 26.52 49.27
CA VAL A 238 -37.20 25.65 49.92
C VAL A 238 -35.87 26.39 50.00
N GLU A 239 -35.24 26.40 51.18
CA GLU A 239 -33.88 26.95 51.37
C GLU A 239 -32.89 25.79 51.54
N LEU A 240 -31.91 25.71 50.64
CA LEU A 240 -30.87 24.67 50.58
C LEU A 240 -29.49 25.34 50.58
N ASP A 241 -28.74 25.22 51.68
CA ASP A 241 -27.36 25.72 51.80
C ASP A 241 -26.39 24.54 51.65
N ILE A 242 -25.55 24.60 50.62
CA ILE A 242 -24.48 23.61 50.39
C ILE A 242 -23.16 24.31 50.67
N ARG A 243 -22.54 23.97 51.80
CA ARG A 243 -21.21 24.44 52.17
C ARG A 243 -20.19 23.42 51.70
N ALA A 244 -19.66 23.64 50.49
CA ALA A 244 -18.50 22.91 50.01
C ALA A 244 -17.23 23.44 50.70
N GLY A 245 -16.45 22.54 51.31
CA GLY A 245 -15.14 22.89 51.86
C GLY A 245 -14.13 23.11 50.73
N SER A 246 -13.76 24.37 50.48
CA SER A 246 -12.77 24.85 49.52
C SER A 246 -13.15 24.78 48.02
N ALA A 247 -12.76 25.82 47.27
CA ALA A 247 -13.12 26.07 45.88
C ALA A 247 -12.28 25.31 44.83
N GLU A 248 -11.33 24.45 45.26
CA GLU A 248 -10.41 23.73 44.35
C GLU A 248 -10.87 22.30 44.02
N VAL A 249 -12.01 21.87 44.56
CA VAL A 249 -12.69 20.65 44.13
C VAL A 249 -13.86 21.10 43.26
N GLU A 250 -13.72 21.00 41.93
CA GLU A 250 -14.89 20.95 41.06
C GLU A 250 -15.66 19.69 41.45
N MET A 251 -16.66 19.86 42.32
CA MET A 251 -17.68 18.83 42.49
C MET A 251 -18.43 18.80 41.16
N ASP A 252 -18.59 17.62 40.57
CA ASP A 252 -19.33 17.52 39.32
C ASP A 252 -20.76 18.06 39.53
N ASP A 253 -21.27 18.74 38.51
CA ASP A 253 -22.64 19.26 38.52
C ASP A 253 -23.65 18.11 38.77
N ASP A 254 -23.27 16.89 38.36
CA ASP A 254 -24.06 15.67 38.53
C ASP A 254 -24.18 15.23 39.99
N MET A 255 -23.10 15.18 40.80
CA MET A 255 -23.21 14.81 42.23
C MET A 255 -23.93 15.90 43.03
N ILE A 256 -23.73 17.18 42.69
CA ILE A 256 -24.53 18.26 43.28
C ILE A 256 -26.02 18.08 42.94
N SER A 257 -26.33 17.69 41.70
CA SER A 257 -27.70 17.40 41.27
C SER A 257 -28.28 16.19 42.01
N ASP A 258 -27.54 15.09 42.13
CA ASP A 258 -27.98 13.87 42.82
C ASP A 258 -28.24 14.12 44.31
N LEU A 259 -27.36 14.87 44.98
CA LEU A 259 -27.54 15.24 46.39
C LEU A 259 -28.75 16.17 46.57
N ARG A 260 -28.99 17.08 45.62
CA ARG A 260 -30.18 17.93 45.59
C ARG A 260 -31.45 17.10 45.36
N ASP A 261 -31.43 16.17 44.41
CA ASP A 261 -32.56 15.30 44.08
C ASP A 261 -32.91 14.36 45.24
N PHE A 262 -31.90 13.85 45.97
CA PHE A 262 -32.13 13.10 47.20
C PHE A 262 -32.84 13.93 48.27
N ALA A 263 -32.36 15.16 48.54
CA ALA A 263 -32.97 16.06 49.51
C ALA A 263 -34.41 16.42 49.11
N LEU A 264 -34.65 16.69 47.82
CA LEU A 264 -35.98 16.97 47.28
C LEU A 264 -36.91 15.75 47.33
N GLY A 265 -36.41 14.54 47.05
CA GLY A 265 -37.18 13.31 47.14
C GLY A 265 -37.61 12.98 48.58
N ALA A 266 -36.72 13.21 49.54
CA ALA A 266 -37.05 13.08 50.96
C ALA A 266 -38.15 14.08 51.37
N MET A 267 -38.08 15.31 50.85
CA MET A 267 -39.11 16.33 51.04
C MET A 267 -40.46 15.95 50.40
N ASP A 268 -40.48 15.53 49.13
CA ASP A 268 -41.69 15.14 48.42
C ASP A 268 -42.44 14.01 49.14
N LYS A 269 -41.69 13.04 49.66
CA LYS A 269 -42.26 11.98 50.48
C LYS A 269 -42.91 12.52 51.76
N PHE A 270 -42.23 13.43 52.47
CA PHE A 270 -42.77 14.05 53.68
C PHE A 270 -44.05 14.85 53.40
N ILE A 271 -44.09 15.64 52.32
CA ILE A 271 -45.28 16.40 51.91
C ILE A 271 -46.43 15.43 51.56
N ASN A 272 -46.17 14.42 50.73
CA ASN A 272 -47.20 13.46 50.35
C ASN A 272 -47.80 12.71 51.56
N GLU A 273 -46.96 12.20 52.45
CA GLU A 273 -47.40 11.41 53.59
C GLU A 273 -48.15 12.25 54.64
N GLN A 274 -47.68 13.47 54.92
CA GLN A 274 -48.23 14.28 56.00
C GLN A 274 -49.36 15.24 55.57
N TRP A 275 -49.43 15.62 54.29
CA TRP A 275 -50.36 16.65 53.81
C TRP A 275 -51.38 16.16 52.76
N LEU A 276 -51.09 15.10 51.98
CA LEU A 276 -51.94 14.68 50.84
C LEU A 276 -52.74 13.38 51.07
N ASN A 277 -52.61 12.72 52.22
CA ASN A 277 -53.41 11.52 52.57
C ASN A 277 -54.84 11.82 53.07
N VAL A 278 -55.34 13.05 52.91
CA VAL A 278 -56.66 13.47 53.40
C VAL A 278 -57.57 13.91 52.23
N GLY A 279 -58.48 13.01 51.80
CA GLY A 279 -59.69 13.35 51.03
C GLY A 279 -59.75 12.90 49.57
N GLY A 280 -60.28 11.70 49.33
CA GLY A 280 -60.84 11.29 48.03
C GLY A 280 -62.11 12.08 47.67
N ILE A 281 -62.73 11.81 46.52
CA ILE A 281 -63.87 12.60 45.99
C ILE A 281 -65.08 12.51 46.93
N LEU A 282 -65.32 13.56 47.71
CA LEU A 282 -66.46 13.73 48.61
C LEU A 282 -67.66 14.33 47.84
N THR A 283 -68.88 13.90 48.17
CA THR A 283 -70.10 14.45 47.57
C THR A 283 -70.34 15.89 48.04
N PRO A 284 -71.13 16.71 47.31
CA PRO A 284 -71.37 18.13 47.66
C PRO A 284 -71.88 18.37 49.09
N GLU A 285 -72.57 17.40 49.67
CA GLU A 285 -73.10 17.45 51.04
C GLU A 285 -72.03 17.07 52.09
N GLN A 286 -71.14 16.12 51.76
CA GLN A 286 -69.96 15.78 52.58
C GLN A 286 -68.93 16.92 52.59
N LEU A 287 -68.84 17.65 51.47
CA LEU A 287 -68.02 18.86 51.30
C LEU A 287 -68.42 20.02 52.22
N GLN A 288 -69.66 20.12 52.70
CA GLN A 288 -70.05 21.20 53.60
C GLN A 288 -69.74 20.90 55.07
N SER A 289 -69.80 19.63 55.51
CA SER A 289 -69.55 19.27 56.90
C SER A 289 -68.08 19.08 57.22
N GLU A 290 -67.32 18.37 56.37
CA GLU A 290 -65.89 18.11 56.63
C GLU A 290 -65.01 19.35 56.38
N TRP A 291 -65.38 20.21 55.42
CA TRP A 291 -64.62 21.42 55.10
C TRP A 291 -64.59 22.44 56.24
N LEU A 292 -65.66 22.53 57.03
CA LEU A 292 -65.73 23.42 58.19
C LEU A 292 -64.92 22.90 59.39
N GLU A 293 -64.75 21.58 59.54
CA GLU A 293 -63.83 20.99 60.52
C GLU A 293 -62.36 21.14 60.08
N PHE A 294 -62.08 20.96 58.78
CA PHE A 294 -60.72 21.04 58.21
C PHE A 294 -60.10 22.45 58.30
N ILE A 295 -60.91 23.51 58.36
CA ILE A 295 -60.42 24.90 58.51
C ILE A 295 -59.89 25.19 59.92
N ASN A 296 -60.26 24.41 60.94
CA ASN A 296 -59.94 24.69 62.35
C ASN A 296 -58.71 23.95 62.93
N GLU A 297 -58.07 23.02 62.21
CA GLU A 297 -56.79 22.43 62.65
C GLU A 297 -55.58 23.20 62.11
N ASP A 298 -54.90 23.95 62.98
CA ASP A 298 -53.60 24.58 62.71
C ASP A 298 -52.50 23.50 62.60
N PHE A 299 -51.95 23.29 61.41
CA PHE A 299 -50.77 22.44 61.18
C PHE A 299 -49.47 23.27 61.11
N GLU A 300 -48.68 23.26 62.17
CA GLU A 300 -47.27 23.72 62.20
C GLU A 300 -46.31 22.51 62.22
N LYS A 301 -45.71 22.14 61.08
CA LYS A 301 -44.68 21.09 61.00
C LYS A 301 -43.56 21.50 60.04
N ASN A 302 -42.36 21.78 60.57
CA ASN A 302 -41.16 22.14 59.79
C ASN A 302 -40.28 20.91 59.50
N PHE A 303 -39.42 21.00 58.49
CA PHE A 303 -38.45 19.96 58.09
C PHE A 303 -37.02 20.52 58.06
N ASP A 304 -36.08 19.82 58.72
CA ASP A 304 -34.64 20.15 58.83
C ASP A 304 -33.76 18.93 58.50
N LEU A 305 -32.75 19.08 57.63
CA LEU A 305 -31.79 18.01 57.26
C LEU A 305 -30.34 18.54 57.24
N VAL A 306 -29.40 17.83 57.89
CA VAL A 306 -27.94 18.09 57.82
C VAL A 306 -27.18 16.83 57.41
N LEU A 307 -26.40 16.90 56.33
CA LEU A 307 -25.57 15.80 55.80
C LEU A 307 -24.10 16.23 55.70
N THR A 308 -23.15 15.36 56.11
CA THR A 308 -21.70 15.59 55.94
C THR A 308 -21.04 14.43 55.19
N GLN A 309 -20.34 14.70 54.10
CA GLN A 309 -19.64 13.71 53.28
C GLN A 309 -18.17 14.12 53.06
N SER A 310 -17.23 13.19 53.26
CA SER A 310 -15.80 13.36 53.00
C SER A 310 -15.31 12.27 52.05
N ASP A 311 -14.50 12.63 51.05
CA ASP A 311 -13.99 11.71 50.03
C ASP A 311 -12.46 11.71 49.98
N VAL A 312 -11.86 10.67 49.38
CA VAL A 312 -10.42 10.48 49.22
C VAL A 312 -10.09 10.39 47.73
N ILE A 313 -9.18 11.24 47.27
CA ILE A 313 -8.71 11.24 45.88
C ILE A 313 -7.25 10.79 45.78
N LEU A 314 -6.91 10.16 44.66
CA LEU A 314 -5.53 9.84 44.29
C LEU A 314 -4.92 11.01 43.50
N ARG A 315 -3.76 11.51 43.93
CA ARG A 315 -2.98 12.51 43.19
C ARG A 315 -1.71 11.90 42.62
N GLN A 316 -1.42 12.27 41.37
CA GLN A 316 -0.21 11.86 40.67
C GLN A 316 0.94 12.83 40.95
N TYR A 317 2.15 12.29 41.13
CA TYR A 317 3.36 13.02 41.43
C TYR A 317 4.54 12.48 40.63
N ASN A 318 5.15 13.32 39.78
CA ASN A 318 6.14 12.89 38.80
C ASN A 318 7.49 13.61 38.90
N PRO A 319 8.30 13.38 39.95
CA PRO A 319 9.62 13.99 40.05
C PRO A 319 10.58 13.36 39.03
N SER A 320 11.42 14.18 38.39
CA SER A 320 12.37 13.73 37.37
C SER A 320 13.72 14.43 37.50
N ALA A 321 14.77 13.78 37.03
CA ALA A 321 16.10 14.33 36.93
C ALA A 321 16.80 13.89 35.64
N THR A 322 17.63 14.77 35.09
CA THR A 322 18.44 14.49 33.91
C THR A 322 19.76 13.85 34.33
N ILE A 323 20.24 12.87 33.57
CA ILE A 323 21.51 12.17 33.83
C ILE A 323 22.65 12.95 33.17
N ASP A 324 23.14 13.96 33.88
CA ASP A 324 24.33 14.73 33.53
C ASP A 324 25.48 14.46 34.53
N PRO A 325 26.69 14.99 34.30
CA PRO A 325 27.79 14.80 35.25
C PRO A 325 27.53 15.37 36.65
N THR A 326 26.64 16.37 36.80
CA THR A 326 26.28 16.92 38.11
C THR A 326 25.39 15.97 38.90
N PHE A 327 24.50 15.24 38.21
CA PHE A 327 23.70 14.15 38.77
C PHE A 327 24.57 12.98 39.25
N ILE A 328 25.61 12.63 38.48
CA ILE A 328 26.62 11.63 38.88
C ILE A 328 27.45 12.12 40.07
N SER A 329 27.73 13.42 40.10
CA SER A 329 28.47 14.06 41.19
C SER A 329 29.82 13.37 41.44
N ALA A 330 30.46 12.96 40.34
CA ALA A 330 31.80 12.40 40.26
C ALA A 330 32.34 12.58 38.82
N ASP A 331 33.64 12.35 38.61
CA ASP A 331 34.21 12.39 37.26
C ASP A 331 33.69 11.20 36.44
N VAL A 332 33.03 11.47 35.32
CA VAL A 332 32.48 10.44 34.42
C VAL A 332 33.54 9.46 33.96
N ALA A 333 34.80 9.91 33.81
CA ALA A 333 35.90 9.06 33.37
C ALA A 333 36.16 7.88 34.32
N ASP A 334 35.93 8.04 35.62
CA ASP A 334 36.16 7.01 36.63
C ASP A 334 35.11 5.89 36.58
N TYR A 335 33.93 6.17 36.00
CA TYR A 335 32.79 5.25 35.95
C TYR A 335 32.51 4.72 34.53
N LEU A 336 33.30 5.16 33.54
CA LEU A 336 33.27 4.69 32.17
C LEU A 336 34.36 3.65 31.94
N ILE A 337 33.97 2.38 31.85
CA ILE A 337 34.89 1.28 31.56
C ILE A 337 34.89 1.00 30.06
N ILE A 338 36.02 1.25 29.41
CA ILE A 338 36.21 0.90 28.01
C ILE A 338 36.91 -0.46 27.94
N VAL A 339 36.20 -1.47 27.43
CA VAL A 339 36.76 -2.80 27.19
C VAL A 339 37.10 -2.92 25.70
N ASP A 340 38.39 -2.84 25.39
CA ASP A 340 38.90 -3.17 24.06
C ASP A 340 38.96 -4.69 23.90
N THR A 341 37.96 -5.27 23.24
CA THR A 341 37.94 -6.72 23.00
C THR A 341 38.84 -7.15 21.83
N ILE A 342 39.39 -6.21 21.04
CA ILE A 342 40.32 -6.50 19.92
C ILE A 342 41.68 -6.97 20.47
N ALA A 343 42.07 -6.48 21.64
CA ALA A 343 43.30 -6.90 22.32
C ALA A 343 43.22 -8.32 22.93
N HIS A 344 42.01 -8.85 23.15
CA HIS A 344 41.83 -10.13 23.83
C HIS A 344 42.00 -11.32 22.85
N PRO A 345 42.89 -12.30 23.14
CA PRO A 345 43.21 -13.42 22.23
C PRO A 345 42.00 -14.24 21.73
N PHE A 346 40.91 -14.25 22.49
CA PHE A 346 39.66 -14.94 22.17
C PHE A 346 38.97 -14.43 20.89
N PHE A 347 39.12 -13.14 20.55
CA PHE A 347 38.41 -12.50 19.41
C PHE A 347 39.25 -12.40 18.13
N LYS A 348 40.52 -12.81 18.14
CA LYS A 348 41.37 -12.87 16.93
C LYS A 348 41.14 -14.17 16.17
N ARG A 349 39.96 -14.34 15.58
CA ARG A 349 39.63 -15.50 14.72
C ARG A 349 39.32 -15.06 13.29
N LEU A 350 39.77 -15.85 12.33
CA LEU A 350 39.34 -15.80 10.94
C LEU A 350 38.29 -16.90 10.77
N GLU A 351 37.08 -16.50 10.40
CA GLU A 351 35.97 -17.41 10.11
C GLU A 351 35.57 -17.21 8.65
N VAL A 352 35.54 -18.31 7.88
CA VAL A 352 35.10 -18.31 6.48
C VAL A 352 34.01 -19.36 6.32
N ASP A 353 32.83 -18.93 5.88
CA ASP A 353 31.75 -19.83 5.51
C ASP A 353 32.04 -20.44 4.13
N VAL A 354 32.02 -21.76 4.02
CA VAL A 354 32.32 -22.49 2.77
C VAL A 354 31.08 -23.25 2.34
N SER A 355 30.63 -23.03 1.11
CA SER A 355 29.50 -23.73 0.53
C SER A 355 29.65 -23.90 -0.99
N THR A 356 28.78 -24.69 -1.58
CA THR A 356 28.70 -24.90 -3.03
C THR A 356 27.27 -24.71 -3.50
N SER A 357 27.07 -24.12 -4.68
CA SER A 357 25.75 -23.99 -5.32
C SER A 357 25.47 -25.13 -6.31
N PHE A 358 26.24 -26.22 -6.24
CA PHE A 358 26.18 -27.31 -7.20
C PHE A 358 24.95 -28.21 -7.01
N ASP A 359 24.28 -28.53 -8.12
CA ASP A 359 23.11 -29.41 -8.16
C ASP A 359 23.55 -30.89 -8.21
N PHE A 360 23.72 -31.50 -7.04
CA PHE A 360 24.09 -32.91 -6.94
C PHE A 360 22.99 -33.88 -7.38
N GLU A 361 21.71 -33.46 -7.41
CA GLU A 361 20.60 -34.32 -7.81
C GLU A 361 20.61 -34.52 -9.32
N ARG A 362 20.80 -33.43 -10.09
CA ARG A 362 20.86 -33.50 -11.55
C ARG A 362 22.07 -34.29 -12.07
N PHE A 363 23.21 -34.20 -11.40
CA PHE A 363 24.49 -34.70 -11.90
C PHE A 363 25.05 -35.91 -11.13
N GLU A 364 24.20 -36.61 -10.37
CA GLU A 364 24.60 -37.72 -9.49
C GLU A 364 25.40 -38.82 -10.21
N ASP A 365 25.04 -39.13 -11.46
CA ASP A 365 25.65 -40.21 -12.24
C ASP A 365 27.11 -39.94 -12.63
N TYR A 366 27.51 -38.66 -12.65
CA TYR A 366 28.82 -38.23 -13.15
C TYR A 366 29.70 -37.62 -12.07
N VAL A 367 29.13 -36.83 -11.15
CA VAL A 367 29.88 -36.13 -10.11
C VAL A 367 29.78 -36.86 -8.78
N HIS A 368 30.94 -37.14 -8.19
CA HIS A 368 31.04 -37.74 -6.87
C HIS A 368 31.02 -36.69 -5.76
N SER A 369 31.85 -35.65 -5.89
CA SER A 369 32.03 -34.64 -4.84
C SER A 369 32.66 -33.36 -5.37
N ILE A 370 32.38 -32.24 -4.71
CA ILE A 370 33.14 -30.99 -4.85
C ILE A 370 34.05 -30.86 -3.62
N VAL A 371 35.35 -30.73 -3.84
CA VAL A 371 36.34 -30.55 -2.77
C VAL A 371 36.85 -29.12 -2.80
N VAL A 372 36.82 -28.46 -1.65
CA VAL A 372 37.26 -27.08 -1.48
C VAL A 372 38.36 -27.04 -0.42
N ASP A 373 39.57 -26.72 -0.83
CA ASP A 373 40.73 -26.59 0.03
C ASP A 373 40.95 -25.12 0.38
N LEU A 374 40.92 -24.80 1.67
CA LEU A 374 41.30 -23.48 2.18
C LEU A 374 42.64 -23.59 2.89
N SER A 375 43.59 -22.73 2.52
CA SER A 375 44.86 -22.59 3.23
C SER A 375 45.11 -21.14 3.64
N TYR A 376 45.51 -20.98 4.90
CA TYR A 376 45.80 -19.70 5.54
C TYR A 376 47.21 -19.73 6.10
N ASP A 377 48.04 -18.74 5.72
CA ASP A 377 49.40 -18.55 6.21
C ASP A 377 49.61 -17.05 6.49
N SER A 378 49.71 -16.68 7.77
CA SER A 378 49.84 -15.29 8.19
C SER A 378 50.59 -15.20 9.51
N ALA A 379 51.48 -14.21 9.65
CA ALA A 379 52.14 -13.94 10.93
C ALA A 379 51.21 -13.13 11.85
N ASP A 380 51.19 -13.44 13.15
CA ASP A 380 50.48 -12.64 14.15
C ASP A 380 51.25 -11.37 14.55
N ASP A 381 50.68 -10.58 15.47
CA ASP A 381 51.31 -9.33 15.93
C ASP A 381 52.68 -9.57 16.60
N THR A 382 52.88 -10.75 17.21
CA THR A 382 54.14 -11.16 17.84
C THR A 382 55.17 -11.73 16.86
N GLY A 383 54.80 -11.88 15.59
CA GLY A 383 55.64 -12.46 14.54
C GLY A 383 55.60 -13.99 14.47
N ARG A 384 54.76 -14.65 15.28
CA ARG A 384 54.53 -16.09 15.20
C ARG A 384 53.68 -16.40 13.96
N ARG A 385 54.11 -17.36 13.15
CA ARG A 385 53.33 -17.82 11.99
C ARG A 385 52.14 -18.66 12.42
N ILE A 386 50.97 -18.32 11.88
CA ILE A 386 49.74 -19.09 11.93
C ILE A 386 49.55 -19.74 10.57
N GLN A 387 49.63 -21.06 10.53
CA GLN A 387 49.39 -21.86 9.34
C GLN A 387 48.25 -22.84 9.63
N LYS A 388 47.21 -22.82 8.78
CA LYS A 388 46.14 -23.81 8.80
C LYS A 388 45.75 -24.14 7.37
N SER A 389 45.52 -25.41 7.10
CA SER A 389 44.91 -25.86 5.85
C SER A 389 43.84 -26.89 6.17
N GLU A 390 42.71 -26.80 5.48
CA GLU A 390 41.56 -27.66 5.72
C GLU A 390 40.80 -27.89 4.41
N SER A 391 40.32 -29.11 4.22
CA SER A 391 39.61 -29.55 3.01
C SER A 391 38.15 -29.81 3.36
N PHE A 392 37.25 -29.17 2.63
CA PHE A 392 35.81 -29.32 2.77
C PHE A 392 35.29 -30.15 1.60
N ILE A 393 34.62 -31.26 1.88
CA ILE A 393 34.08 -32.16 0.86
C ILE A 393 32.56 -32.04 0.88
N PHE A 394 32.00 -31.63 -0.25
CA PHE A 394 30.56 -31.57 -0.47
C PHE A 394 30.14 -32.73 -1.36
N THR A 395 29.10 -33.44 -0.93
CA THR A 395 28.49 -34.57 -1.64
C THR A 395 26.97 -34.41 -1.64
N LYS A 396 26.24 -35.28 -2.35
CA LYS A 396 24.78 -35.32 -2.31
C LYS A 396 24.23 -35.48 -0.89
N ASP A 397 24.82 -36.36 -0.09
CA ASP A 397 24.34 -36.67 1.26
C ASP A 397 24.79 -35.63 2.31
N ASP A 398 25.86 -34.89 2.01
CA ASP A 398 26.43 -33.86 2.89
C ASP A 398 26.88 -32.63 2.07
N ASN A 399 25.92 -31.71 1.85
CA ASN A 399 26.11 -30.46 1.13
C ASN A 399 25.84 -29.21 1.99
N LYS A 400 25.75 -29.37 3.31
CA LYS A 400 25.46 -28.26 4.22
C LYS A 400 26.64 -27.29 4.27
N PRO A 401 26.40 -25.97 4.42
CA PRO A 401 27.48 -25.00 4.60
C PRO A 401 28.38 -25.38 5.78
N GLN A 402 29.70 -25.34 5.55
CA GLN A 402 30.73 -25.66 6.54
C GLN A 402 31.53 -24.40 6.92
N LYS A 403 32.29 -24.45 8.00
CA LYS A 403 33.05 -23.29 8.51
C LYS A 403 34.53 -23.60 8.64
N PHE A 404 35.37 -22.77 8.02
CA PHE A 404 36.79 -22.71 8.30
C PHE A 404 37.06 -21.72 9.42
N ILE A 405 37.60 -22.20 10.55
CA ILE A 405 37.90 -21.37 11.72
C ILE A 405 39.38 -21.50 12.07
N THR A 406 40.10 -20.38 12.11
CA THR A 406 41.51 -20.33 12.53
C THR A 406 41.80 -19.09 13.34
N ALA A 407 42.94 -19.06 14.04
CA ALA A 407 43.46 -17.83 14.64
C ALA A 407 43.80 -16.82 13.54
N LYS A 408 43.48 -15.55 13.76
CA LYS A 408 43.72 -14.47 12.81
C LYS A 408 45.12 -13.87 13.01
N GLY A 409 45.90 -13.84 11.95
CA GLY A 409 47.17 -13.09 11.84
C GLY A 409 46.97 -11.67 11.31
N ARG A 410 48.05 -11.06 10.81
CA ARG A 410 48.07 -9.69 10.27
C ARG A 410 47.28 -9.53 8.97
N SER A 411 47.34 -10.53 8.09
CA SER A 411 46.57 -10.58 6.84
C SER A 411 45.28 -11.38 6.97
N ASN A 412 44.21 -10.98 6.28
CA ASN A 412 42.97 -11.76 6.12
C ASN A 412 42.98 -12.64 4.86
N GLU A 413 44.07 -12.62 4.10
CA GLU A 413 44.17 -13.37 2.85
C GLU A 413 44.32 -14.85 3.11
N TYR A 414 43.53 -15.65 2.39
CA TYR A 414 43.65 -17.10 2.33
C TYR A 414 43.60 -17.56 0.88
N GLN A 415 44.20 -18.71 0.59
CA GLN A 415 44.08 -19.36 -0.72
C GLN A 415 42.89 -20.30 -0.69
N VAL A 416 42.07 -20.24 -1.73
CA VAL A 416 40.96 -21.18 -1.98
C VAL A 416 41.23 -21.92 -3.29
N THR A 417 41.24 -23.24 -3.21
CA THR A 417 41.28 -24.14 -4.37
C THR A 417 40.01 -24.99 -4.36
N ALA A 418 39.33 -25.11 -5.50
CA ALA A 418 38.17 -25.97 -5.63
C ALA A 418 38.37 -26.97 -6.77
N GLU A 419 38.04 -28.24 -6.52
CA GLU A 419 38.14 -29.34 -7.47
C GLU A 419 36.82 -30.11 -7.54
N VAL A 420 36.38 -30.45 -8.75
CA VAL A 420 35.29 -31.41 -8.99
C VAL A 420 35.89 -32.80 -9.13
N HIS A 421 35.33 -33.77 -8.42
CA HIS A 421 35.67 -35.18 -8.54
C HIS A 421 34.54 -35.91 -9.28
N TYR A 422 34.88 -36.58 -10.38
CA TYR A 422 33.95 -37.39 -11.16
C TYR A 422 33.96 -38.85 -10.67
N ARG A 423 32.82 -39.53 -10.75
CA ARG A 423 32.72 -40.97 -10.41
C ARG A 423 33.48 -41.82 -11.44
N ASN A 424 33.33 -41.46 -12.71
CA ASN A 424 33.77 -42.23 -13.87
C ASN A 424 34.29 -41.25 -14.94
N GLY A 425 35.06 -41.72 -15.93
CA GLY A 425 35.44 -40.92 -17.10
C GLY A 425 36.95 -40.90 -17.37
N PRO A 426 37.38 -40.25 -18.47
CA PRO A 426 38.80 -40.13 -18.82
C PRO A 426 39.56 -39.20 -17.85
N VAL A 427 38.85 -38.34 -17.11
CA VAL A 427 39.37 -37.44 -16.10
C VAL A 427 38.57 -37.67 -14.81
N LEU A 428 39.25 -37.96 -13.71
CA LEU A 428 38.61 -38.22 -12.41
C LEU A 428 38.55 -36.98 -11.51
N LYS A 429 39.38 -35.98 -11.78
CA LYS A 429 39.47 -34.74 -10.99
C LYS A 429 39.78 -33.57 -11.91
N GLN A 430 39.09 -32.45 -11.68
CA GLN A 430 39.37 -31.21 -12.41
C GLN A 430 39.29 -30.01 -11.49
N ARG A 431 40.25 -29.09 -11.67
CA ARG A 431 40.30 -27.85 -10.90
C ARG A 431 39.33 -26.83 -11.49
N LEU A 432 38.45 -26.33 -10.63
CA LEU A 432 37.45 -25.31 -10.94
C LEU A 432 37.98 -23.91 -10.65
N LEU A 433 38.64 -23.75 -9.51
CA LEU A 433 39.10 -22.47 -8.98
C LEU A 433 40.46 -22.63 -8.31
N ASN A 434 41.30 -21.60 -8.47
CA ASN A 434 42.47 -21.37 -7.63
C ASN A 434 42.67 -19.86 -7.50
N ALA A 435 42.39 -19.31 -6.32
CA ALA A 435 42.42 -17.87 -6.11
C ALA A 435 42.80 -17.52 -4.67
N THR A 436 43.32 -16.30 -4.49
CA THR A 436 43.47 -15.67 -3.18
C THR A 436 42.21 -14.86 -2.88
N SER A 437 41.67 -15.00 -1.67
CA SER A 437 40.48 -14.25 -1.25
C SER A 437 40.61 -13.70 0.17
N VAL A 438 39.78 -12.70 0.45
CA VAL A 438 39.58 -12.08 1.76
C VAL A 438 38.12 -12.12 2.17
N ALA A 439 37.24 -12.72 1.36
CA ALA A 439 35.80 -12.71 1.60
C ALA A 439 35.44 -13.54 2.85
N PRO A 440 34.43 -13.15 3.63
CA PRO A 440 33.98 -13.92 4.78
C PRO A 440 33.18 -15.18 4.40
N ALA A 441 32.75 -15.29 3.14
CA ALA A 441 32.05 -16.45 2.61
C ALA A 441 32.58 -16.82 1.22
N GLN A 442 32.76 -18.13 0.98
CA GLN A 442 33.16 -18.73 -0.29
C GLN A 442 32.04 -19.64 -0.78
N VAL A 443 31.33 -19.18 -1.81
CA VAL A 443 30.34 -19.97 -2.52
C VAL A 443 30.96 -20.45 -3.83
N ILE A 444 31.25 -21.75 -3.91
CA ILE A 444 31.78 -22.35 -5.13
C ILE A 444 30.63 -22.62 -6.09
N ALA A 445 30.51 -21.77 -7.11
CA ALA A 445 29.51 -21.91 -8.15
C ALA A 445 30.01 -22.83 -9.28
N VAL A 446 29.26 -23.89 -9.56
CA VAL A 446 29.53 -24.84 -10.65
C VAL A 446 28.26 -24.99 -11.48
N ALA A 447 28.18 -24.25 -12.59
CA ALA A 447 26.97 -24.19 -13.42
C ALA A 447 26.78 -25.46 -14.29
N ASN A 448 27.86 -25.97 -14.87
CA ASN A 448 27.87 -27.19 -15.65
C ASN A 448 29.12 -28.01 -15.29
N PRO A 449 28.99 -29.18 -14.65
CA PRO A 449 30.14 -29.99 -14.27
C PRO A 449 30.76 -30.72 -15.45
N GLY A 450 30.17 -30.68 -16.64
CA GLY A 450 30.76 -31.23 -17.85
C GLY A 450 29.85 -32.20 -18.58
N GLU A 451 28.72 -31.67 -19.00
CA GLU A 451 27.76 -32.31 -19.88
C GLU A 451 27.38 -31.35 -20.99
N ILE A 452 27.38 -31.81 -22.24
CA ILE A 452 26.75 -31.08 -23.33
C ILE A 452 25.30 -31.55 -23.39
N ASP A 453 24.39 -30.63 -23.08
CA ASP A 453 22.95 -30.88 -23.06
C ASP A 453 22.26 -29.77 -23.86
N VAL A 454 22.00 -30.08 -25.14
CA VAL A 454 21.45 -29.11 -26.10
C VAL A 454 20.24 -29.71 -26.78
N THR A 455 19.13 -28.97 -26.72
CA THR A 455 17.89 -29.29 -27.43
C THR A 455 17.85 -28.55 -28.76
N PHE A 456 17.69 -29.27 -29.86
CA PHE A 456 17.40 -28.69 -31.16
C PHE A 456 15.91 -28.81 -31.45
N SER A 457 15.29 -27.75 -31.97
CA SER A 457 13.86 -27.71 -32.27
C SER A 457 13.57 -27.04 -33.61
N ALA A 458 12.62 -27.59 -34.37
CA ALA A 458 12.08 -26.99 -35.58
C ALA A 458 10.54 -27.00 -35.51
N PRO A 459 9.84 -26.05 -36.14
CA PRO A 459 8.38 -26.08 -36.23
C PRO A 459 7.90 -27.32 -37.00
N ALA A 460 6.92 -28.04 -36.45
CA ALA A 460 6.34 -29.23 -37.09
C ALA A 460 5.73 -28.92 -38.48
N ALA A 461 5.17 -27.72 -38.66
CA ALA A 461 4.64 -27.24 -39.93
C ALA A 461 5.70 -27.12 -41.03
N GLY A 462 6.98 -26.95 -40.67
CA GLY A 462 8.08 -26.91 -41.63
C GLY A 462 8.36 -28.25 -42.32
N PHE A 463 7.74 -29.35 -41.86
CA PHE A 463 7.81 -30.68 -42.48
C PHE A 463 6.58 -31.03 -43.32
N ASP A 464 5.64 -30.10 -43.54
CA ASP A 464 4.42 -30.34 -44.33
C ASP A 464 4.66 -30.33 -45.87
N GLY A 465 5.89 -30.04 -46.31
CA GLY A 465 6.32 -30.09 -47.72
C GLY A 465 7.31 -31.22 -48.02
N ASP A 466 8.21 -31.01 -48.99
CA ASP A 466 9.19 -32.01 -49.43
C ASP A 466 10.36 -32.22 -48.44
N LEU A 467 10.35 -31.62 -47.24
CA LEU A 467 11.41 -31.80 -46.26
C LEU A 467 11.20 -33.12 -45.49
N GLN A 468 12.07 -34.10 -45.72
CA GLN A 468 12.00 -35.42 -45.08
C GLN A 468 12.55 -35.40 -43.65
N SER A 469 13.71 -34.80 -43.47
CA SER A 469 14.38 -34.68 -42.16
C SER A 469 15.32 -33.49 -42.14
N ILE A 470 15.72 -33.10 -40.93
CA ILE A 470 16.83 -32.18 -40.71
C ILE A 470 17.88 -32.91 -39.89
N ASP A 471 19.00 -33.27 -40.52
CA ASP A 471 20.12 -33.95 -39.87
C ASP A 471 21.00 -32.90 -39.19
N ILE A 472 21.25 -33.07 -37.89
CA ILE A 472 22.08 -32.20 -37.04
C ILE A 472 23.34 -32.97 -36.70
N GLU A 473 24.49 -32.36 -36.94
CA GLU A 473 25.78 -32.85 -36.49
C GLU A 473 26.33 -31.88 -35.45
N LEU A 474 26.54 -32.33 -34.21
CA LEU A 474 27.17 -31.56 -33.14
C LEU A 474 28.58 -32.10 -32.92
N ALA A 475 29.58 -31.22 -32.98
CA ALA A 475 30.98 -31.55 -32.72
C ALA A 475 31.54 -30.70 -31.58
N TYR A 476 32.29 -31.36 -30.68
CA TYR A 476 32.97 -30.70 -29.58
C TYR A 476 34.36 -31.27 -29.34
N GLU A 477 35.32 -30.40 -29.02
CA GLU A 477 36.64 -30.79 -28.58
C GLU A 477 37.21 -29.84 -27.52
N ASP A 478 37.81 -30.41 -26.48
CA ASP A 478 38.60 -29.64 -25.52
C ASP A 478 39.80 -30.41 -24.98
N ARG A 479 40.84 -30.51 -25.82
CA ARG A 479 42.07 -31.24 -25.50
C ARG A 479 42.82 -30.70 -24.28
N ARG A 480 42.65 -29.40 -23.95
CA ARG A 480 43.33 -28.78 -22.79
C ARG A 480 42.77 -29.32 -21.47
N ASN A 481 41.49 -29.67 -21.46
CA ASN A 481 40.79 -30.24 -20.31
C ASN A 481 40.55 -31.75 -20.45
N GLY A 482 41.28 -32.42 -21.36
CA GLY A 482 41.21 -33.88 -21.51
C GLY A 482 40.00 -34.41 -22.28
N VAL A 483 39.20 -33.55 -22.91
CA VAL A 483 38.05 -33.97 -23.72
C VAL A 483 38.50 -34.38 -25.11
N THR A 484 38.31 -35.66 -25.46
CA THR A 484 38.59 -36.19 -26.79
C THR A 484 37.55 -35.66 -27.80
N PRO A 485 37.94 -35.26 -29.03
CA PRO A 485 36.98 -34.81 -30.03
C PRO A 485 35.90 -35.86 -30.30
N PHE A 486 34.64 -35.42 -30.32
CA PHE A 486 33.53 -36.28 -30.70
C PHE A 486 32.55 -35.54 -31.62
N THR A 487 31.74 -36.33 -32.33
CA THR A 487 30.64 -35.86 -33.15
C THR A 487 29.41 -36.70 -32.85
N GLU A 488 28.28 -36.05 -32.57
CA GLU A 488 26.98 -36.67 -32.36
C GLU A 488 26.04 -36.24 -33.48
N GLU A 489 25.30 -37.20 -34.02
CA GLU A 489 24.33 -36.94 -35.09
C GLU A 489 22.92 -37.26 -34.62
N ARG A 490 21.96 -36.39 -34.92
CA ARG A 490 20.53 -36.58 -34.64
C ARG A 490 19.69 -35.97 -35.76
N SER A 491 18.54 -36.55 -36.05
CA SER A 491 17.64 -36.04 -37.09
C SER A 491 16.32 -35.57 -36.50
N LEU A 492 15.88 -34.38 -36.88
CA LEU A 492 14.52 -33.89 -36.65
C LEU A 492 13.61 -34.39 -37.76
N THR A 493 12.41 -34.84 -37.40
CA THR A 493 11.37 -35.28 -38.34
C THR A 493 10.01 -34.68 -37.95
N LYS A 494 8.98 -34.91 -38.76
CA LYS A 494 7.61 -34.48 -38.44
C LYS A 494 7.11 -35.06 -37.11
N ASP A 495 7.42 -36.33 -36.83
CA ASP A 495 6.99 -37.02 -35.60
C ASP A 495 7.87 -36.68 -34.39
N ALA A 496 9.11 -36.24 -34.63
CA ALA A 496 10.07 -35.79 -33.63
C ALA A 496 10.66 -34.43 -34.01
N PRO A 497 9.88 -33.34 -33.93
CA PRO A 497 10.31 -31.99 -34.32
C PRO A 497 11.26 -31.35 -33.29
N GLN A 498 11.58 -32.08 -32.22
CA GLN A 498 12.53 -31.70 -31.19
C GLN A 498 13.39 -32.92 -30.84
N VAL A 499 14.71 -32.74 -30.79
CA VAL A 499 15.65 -33.77 -30.36
C VAL A 499 16.69 -33.17 -29.43
N GLN A 500 17.01 -33.91 -28.37
CA GLN A 500 18.03 -33.56 -27.39
C GLN A 500 19.32 -34.34 -27.68
N ILE A 501 20.45 -33.64 -27.67
CA ILE A 501 21.78 -34.23 -27.66
C ILE A 501 22.34 -34.04 -26.25
N GLN A 502 22.42 -35.15 -25.51
CA GLN A 502 22.95 -35.21 -24.16
C GLN A 502 24.22 -36.08 -24.15
N ARG A 503 25.36 -35.49 -23.80
CA ARG A 503 26.66 -36.17 -23.78
C ARG A 503 27.52 -35.72 -22.60
N PRO A 504 27.89 -36.62 -21.66
CA PRO A 504 28.86 -36.30 -20.63
C PRO A 504 30.25 -36.12 -21.24
N VAL A 505 30.90 -34.99 -20.95
CA VAL A 505 32.25 -34.65 -21.40
C VAL A 505 33.27 -34.58 -20.26
N TYR A 506 32.80 -34.66 -18.99
CA TYR A 506 33.63 -34.68 -17.79
C TYR A 506 34.60 -33.50 -17.67
N SER A 507 34.18 -32.35 -18.21
CA SER A 507 34.86 -31.07 -18.05
C SER A 507 33.87 -29.92 -18.16
N PRO A 508 33.95 -28.88 -17.31
CA PRO A 508 33.15 -27.66 -17.46
C PRO A 508 33.20 -27.14 -18.89
N GLU A 509 32.04 -26.79 -19.42
CA GLU A 509 31.90 -26.29 -20.78
C GLU A 509 32.48 -24.88 -20.85
N VAL A 510 33.73 -24.76 -21.29
CA VAL A 510 34.44 -23.48 -21.40
C VAL A 510 34.66 -23.03 -22.85
N LYS A 511 34.42 -23.92 -23.81
CA LYS A 511 34.56 -23.67 -25.25
C LYS A 511 33.20 -23.72 -25.94
N PRO A 512 33.00 -22.93 -27.01
CA PRO A 512 31.83 -23.09 -27.86
C PRO A 512 31.85 -24.47 -28.53
N PHE A 513 30.68 -25.09 -28.66
CA PHE A 513 30.52 -26.28 -29.51
C PHE A 513 30.17 -25.85 -30.94
N ARG A 514 30.48 -26.74 -31.89
CA ARG A 514 30.18 -26.53 -33.31
C ARG A 514 29.02 -27.40 -33.72
N TYR A 515 28.16 -26.89 -34.60
CA TYR A 515 27.08 -27.69 -35.16
C TYR A 515 26.87 -27.40 -36.64
N ARG A 516 26.36 -28.37 -37.37
CA ARG A 516 25.99 -28.27 -38.79
C ARG A 516 24.57 -28.81 -38.96
N ILE A 517 23.79 -28.12 -39.79
CA ILE A 517 22.40 -28.47 -40.08
C ILE A 517 22.32 -28.88 -41.55
N THR A 518 21.71 -30.03 -41.83
CA THR A 518 21.48 -30.52 -43.19
C THR A 518 20.00 -30.80 -43.40
N HIS A 519 19.36 -29.99 -44.24
CA HIS A 519 17.98 -30.21 -44.69
C HIS A 519 17.96 -31.29 -45.77
N VAL A 520 17.19 -32.36 -45.55
CA VAL A 520 17.10 -33.52 -46.45
C VAL A 520 15.77 -33.49 -47.20
N PHE A 521 15.85 -33.41 -48.53
CA PHE A 521 14.73 -33.51 -49.46
C PHE A 521 14.83 -34.83 -50.26
N PRO A 522 13.75 -35.29 -50.94
CA PRO A 522 13.76 -36.52 -51.73
C PRO A 522 14.90 -36.62 -52.76
N THR A 523 15.33 -35.49 -53.33
CA THR A 523 16.29 -35.43 -54.43
C THR A 523 17.57 -34.66 -54.13
N GLN A 524 17.65 -33.96 -52.98
CA GLN A 524 18.78 -33.11 -52.64
C GLN A 524 18.97 -32.96 -51.12
N LYS A 525 20.21 -32.67 -50.71
CA LYS A 525 20.56 -32.29 -49.33
C LYS A 525 21.19 -30.90 -49.35
N ILE A 526 20.74 -30.02 -48.45
CA ILE A 526 21.26 -28.66 -48.30
C ILE A 526 21.88 -28.56 -46.91
N SER A 527 23.20 -28.36 -46.84
CA SER A 527 23.93 -28.24 -45.57
C SER A 527 24.38 -26.80 -45.31
N THR A 528 24.29 -26.37 -44.06
CA THR A 528 24.91 -25.13 -43.59
C THR A 528 26.43 -25.30 -43.47
N PRO A 529 27.22 -24.20 -43.45
CA PRO A 529 28.55 -24.25 -42.87
C PRO A 529 28.49 -24.66 -41.38
N TRP A 530 29.64 -25.02 -40.82
CA TRP A 530 29.75 -25.20 -39.37
C TRP A 530 29.48 -23.88 -38.65
N LEU A 531 28.51 -23.91 -37.76
CA LEU A 531 28.09 -22.81 -36.89
C LEU A 531 28.67 -23.04 -35.49
N GLU A 532 28.87 -21.96 -34.73
CA GLU A 532 29.37 -22.02 -33.35
C GLU A 532 28.28 -21.54 -32.39
N ALA A 533 28.09 -22.28 -31.30
CA ALA A 533 27.23 -21.90 -30.20
C ALA A 533 28.10 -21.64 -28.95
N PRO A 534 27.89 -20.53 -28.21
CA PRO A 534 28.60 -20.26 -26.96
C PRO A 534 28.41 -21.38 -25.94
N ALA A 535 29.38 -21.53 -25.05
CA ALA A 535 29.29 -22.45 -23.93
C ALA A 535 28.05 -22.17 -23.07
N GLY A 536 27.33 -23.22 -22.64
CA GLY A 536 26.10 -23.13 -21.86
C GLY A 536 24.83 -22.91 -22.68
N THR A 537 24.90 -22.98 -24.01
CA THR A 537 23.71 -22.93 -24.88
C THR A 537 22.90 -24.21 -24.72
N THR A 538 21.66 -24.13 -24.23
CA THR A 538 20.81 -25.30 -23.97
C THR A 538 19.73 -25.54 -25.03
N ASN A 539 19.44 -24.55 -25.89
CA ASN A 539 18.40 -24.67 -26.90
C ASN A 539 18.79 -23.94 -28.20
N ILE A 540 18.62 -24.62 -29.33
CA ILE A 540 18.87 -24.09 -30.67
C ILE A 540 17.60 -24.30 -31.52
N LYS A 541 17.02 -23.20 -31.97
CA LYS A 541 15.95 -23.23 -32.96
C LYS A 541 16.54 -23.39 -34.36
N VAL A 542 16.07 -24.38 -35.09
CA VAL A 542 16.48 -24.71 -36.43
C VAL A 542 15.44 -24.17 -37.40
N SER A 543 15.84 -23.19 -38.21
CA SER A 543 14.97 -22.64 -39.25
C SER A 543 14.63 -23.70 -40.29
N THR A 544 13.37 -23.68 -40.73
CA THR A 544 12.93 -24.53 -41.85
C THR A 544 12.86 -23.67 -43.12
N PRO A 545 13.16 -24.23 -44.30
CA PRO A 545 13.22 -23.48 -45.54
C PRO A 545 11.85 -22.97 -46.03
N PHE A 546 10.76 -23.15 -45.29
CA PHE A 546 9.40 -22.80 -45.68
C PHE A 546 8.73 -21.75 -44.77
N GLU A 547 9.44 -21.12 -43.83
CA GLU A 547 8.82 -20.21 -42.85
C GLU A 547 8.44 -18.83 -43.37
N ASP A 548 9.02 -18.34 -44.47
CA ASP A 548 8.67 -17.04 -45.04
C ASP A 548 7.64 -17.20 -46.18
N GLU A 549 6.46 -16.59 -45.99
CA GLU A 549 5.40 -16.49 -46.99
C GLU A 549 5.20 -15.04 -47.43
N LEU A 550 5.12 -14.81 -48.74
CA LEU A 550 4.65 -13.58 -49.34
C LEU A 550 3.12 -13.57 -49.33
N ARG A 551 2.53 -12.52 -48.73
CA ARG A 551 1.07 -12.35 -48.65
C ARG A 551 0.65 -11.04 -49.31
N LEU A 552 -0.31 -11.11 -50.22
CA LEU A 552 -0.92 -9.94 -50.88
C LEU A 552 -2.45 -10.03 -50.77
N ASP A 553 -3.04 -9.09 -50.05
CA ASP A 553 -4.49 -8.97 -49.93
C ASP A 553 -5.07 -8.22 -51.12
N VAL A 554 -6.15 -8.75 -51.71
CA VAL A 554 -6.84 -8.17 -52.86
C VAL A 554 -8.27 -7.83 -52.47
N VAL A 555 -8.65 -6.57 -52.70
CA VAL A 555 -9.94 -6.01 -52.32
C VAL A 555 -10.69 -5.52 -53.56
N PRO A 556 -11.94 -5.94 -53.78
CA PRO A 556 -12.73 -5.48 -54.91
C PRO A 556 -13.42 -4.14 -54.59
N SER A 557 -13.28 -3.16 -55.49
CA SER A 557 -14.00 -1.89 -55.48
C SER A 557 -14.54 -1.58 -56.89
N ALA A 558 -15.84 -1.82 -57.07
CA ALA A 558 -16.48 -1.77 -58.38
C ALA A 558 -17.94 -1.36 -58.29
N ASP A 559 -18.45 -0.80 -59.39
CA ASP A 559 -19.89 -0.67 -59.60
C ASP A 559 -20.47 -1.99 -60.13
N TRP A 560 -21.06 -2.75 -59.21
CA TRP A 560 -21.72 -4.02 -59.49
C TRP A 560 -23.05 -3.87 -60.25
N ASN A 561 -23.52 -2.66 -60.51
CA ASN A 561 -24.60 -2.44 -61.46
C ASN A 561 -24.11 -2.64 -62.90
N GLU A 562 -22.86 -2.27 -63.18
CA GLU A 562 -22.22 -2.37 -64.49
C GLU A 562 -21.48 -3.71 -64.68
N LEU A 563 -20.75 -4.16 -63.65
CA LEU A 563 -19.94 -5.38 -63.69
C LEU A 563 -20.72 -6.62 -63.24
N SER A 564 -20.50 -7.73 -63.94
CA SER A 564 -20.91 -9.09 -63.54
C SER A 564 -19.82 -9.82 -62.75
N GLY A 565 -18.56 -9.42 -62.91
CA GLY A 565 -17.43 -9.99 -62.16
C GLY A 565 -16.08 -9.37 -62.51
N ILE A 566 -15.08 -9.62 -61.67
CA ILE A 566 -13.68 -9.22 -61.89
C ILE A 566 -12.80 -10.47 -61.77
N LEU A 567 -11.98 -10.73 -62.78
CA LEU A 567 -10.97 -11.78 -62.74
C LEU A 567 -9.58 -11.15 -62.56
N VAL A 568 -8.88 -11.56 -61.52
CA VAL A 568 -7.54 -11.09 -61.18
C VAL A 568 -6.58 -12.26 -61.25
N SER A 569 -5.55 -12.17 -62.11
CA SER A 569 -4.45 -13.13 -62.16
C SER A 569 -3.22 -12.54 -61.50
N LEU A 570 -2.72 -13.22 -60.48
CA LEU A 570 -1.56 -12.84 -59.68
C LEU A 570 -0.41 -13.79 -59.98
N THR A 571 0.77 -13.25 -60.27
CA THR A 571 1.98 -14.04 -60.53
C THR A 571 3.14 -13.49 -59.72
N TYR A 572 3.75 -14.37 -58.91
CA TYR A 572 5.01 -14.16 -58.22
C TYR A 572 6.10 -15.01 -58.88
N GLU A 573 7.27 -14.43 -59.13
CA GLU A 573 8.39 -15.11 -59.76
C GLU A 573 9.71 -14.71 -59.09
N ASP A 574 10.45 -15.71 -58.63
CA ASP A 574 11.83 -15.60 -58.18
C ASP A 574 12.69 -16.62 -58.95
N ALA A 575 13.09 -16.22 -60.15
CA ALA A 575 13.89 -17.05 -61.05
C ALA A 575 15.27 -17.44 -60.47
N ALA A 576 15.80 -16.70 -59.49
CA ALA A 576 17.09 -17.03 -58.88
C ALA A 576 16.98 -18.23 -57.92
N ASN A 577 15.78 -18.47 -57.38
CA ASN A 577 15.47 -19.55 -56.45
C ASN A 577 14.50 -20.59 -57.04
N ASP A 578 14.27 -20.55 -58.36
CA ASP A 578 13.35 -21.43 -59.11
C ASP A 578 11.92 -21.48 -58.54
N VAL A 579 11.43 -20.33 -58.06
CA VAL A 579 10.08 -20.19 -57.52
C VAL A 579 9.19 -19.45 -58.50
N ARG A 580 8.06 -20.05 -58.86
CA ARG A 580 6.97 -19.37 -59.56
C ARG A 580 5.63 -19.78 -58.96
N SER A 581 4.83 -18.80 -58.57
CA SER A 581 3.50 -19.03 -58.01
C SER A 581 2.49 -18.18 -58.77
N GLN A 582 1.43 -18.81 -59.25
CA GLN A 582 0.38 -18.14 -60.01
C GLN A 582 -0.98 -18.54 -59.46
N GLN A 583 -1.85 -17.56 -59.23
CA GLN A 583 -3.21 -17.78 -58.75
C GLN A 583 -4.18 -16.84 -59.48
N SER A 584 -5.40 -17.32 -59.71
CA SER A 584 -6.49 -16.48 -60.21
C SER A 584 -7.56 -16.32 -59.14
N LEU A 585 -7.95 -15.08 -58.88
CA LEU A 585 -9.02 -14.71 -57.96
C LEU A 585 -10.18 -14.14 -58.78
N PHE A 586 -11.39 -14.63 -58.51
CA PHE A 586 -12.61 -14.12 -59.12
C PHE A 586 -13.44 -13.40 -58.07
N PHE A 587 -13.95 -12.21 -58.37
CA PHE A 587 -14.85 -11.44 -57.51
C PHE A 587 -16.20 -11.25 -58.19
N ALA A 588 -17.27 -11.55 -57.47
CA ALA A 588 -18.65 -11.37 -57.90
C ALA A 588 -19.35 -10.28 -57.06
N PRO A 589 -20.58 -9.84 -57.41
CA PRO A 589 -21.34 -8.89 -56.61
C PRO A 589 -21.51 -9.28 -55.13
N ASP A 590 -21.54 -10.57 -54.82
CA ASP A 590 -21.62 -11.07 -53.44
C ASP A 590 -20.31 -10.91 -52.64
N ASP A 591 -19.21 -10.49 -53.29
CA ASP A 591 -17.88 -10.33 -52.68
C ASP A 591 -17.56 -8.87 -52.32
N VAL A 592 -18.55 -7.97 -52.32
CA VAL A 592 -18.39 -6.59 -51.82
C VAL A 592 -17.79 -6.61 -50.42
N GLY A 593 -16.66 -5.90 -50.24
CA GLY A 593 -15.98 -5.79 -48.95
C GLY A 593 -15.23 -7.06 -48.51
N LYS A 594 -15.22 -8.14 -49.30
CA LYS A 594 -14.45 -9.35 -48.99
C LYS A 594 -13.01 -9.22 -49.47
N ILE A 595 -12.09 -9.58 -48.59
CA ILE A 595 -10.66 -9.65 -48.89
C ILE A 595 -10.33 -11.08 -49.32
N LYS A 596 -9.63 -11.23 -50.45
CA LYS A 596 -9.03 -12.51 -50.88
C LYS A 596 -7.52 -12.37 -50.90
N THR A 597 -6.82 -13.29 -50.24
CA THR A 597 -5.36 -13.23 -50.09
C THR A 597 -4.66 -14.18 -51.05
N PHE A 598 -3.61 -13.67 -51.71
CA PHE A 598 -2.64 -14.45 -52.45
C PHE A 598 -1.46 -14.80 -51.55
N ILE A 599 -1.04 -16.06 -51.56
CA ILE A 599 0.06 -16.58 -50.76
C ILE A 599 1.07 -17.25 -51.69
N ALA A 600 2.35 -16.91 -51.52
CA ALA A 600 3.46 -17.53 -52.25
C ALA A 600 4.65 -17.79 -51.31
N PRO A 601 5.45 -18.84 -51.54
CA PRO A 601 6.67 -19.09 -50.76
C PRO A 601 7.71 -18.00 -51.04
N LEU A 602 8.27 -17.40 -49.99
CA LEU A 602 9.24 -16.32 -50.07
C LEU A 602 10.63 -16.86 -49.69
N LYS A 603 11.51 -17.04 -50.69
CA LYS A 603 12.88 -17.55 -50.49
C LYS A 603 13.90 -16.43 -50.32
N ASP A 604 13.70 -15.32 -51.04
CA ASP A 604 14.48 -14.09 -50.89
C ASP A 604 13.59 -12.99 -50.29
N PRO A 605 13.83 -12.57 -49.04
CA PRO A 605 13.02 -11.54 -48.37
C PRO A 605 12.93 -10.20 -49.11
N ALA A 606 13.89 -9.91 -50.01
CA ALA A 606 13.92 -8.68 -50.81
C ALA A 606 13.07 -8.75 -52.08
N LYS A 607 12.68 -9.95 -52.53
CA LYS A 607 11.88 -10.13 -53.75
C LYS A 607 10.40 -10.27 -53.42
N ARG A 608 9.70 -9.13 -53.39
CA ARG A 608 8.27 -9.03 -53.03
C ARG A 608 7.35 -8.51 -54.13
N ALA A 609 7.85 -8.37 -55.34
CA ALA A 609 7.09 -7.88 -56.48
C ALA A 609 6.12 -8.95 -57.02
N VAL A 610 4.84 -8.60 -57.15
CA VAL A 610 3.78 -9.43 -57.71
C VAL A 610 3.19 -8.76 -58.93
N SER A 611 3.07 -9.51 -60.03
CA SER A 611 2.38 -9.06 -61.24
C SER A 611 0.87 -9.29 -61.11
N VAL A 612 0.08 -8.24 -61.32
CA VAL A 612 -1.38 -8.22 -61.22
C VAL A 612 -1.98 -7.92 -62.59
N ALA A 613 -2.69 -8.88 -63.16
CA ALA A 613 -3.46 -8.74 -64.39
C ALA A 613 -4.95 -8.80 -64.07
N GLU A 614 -5.72 -7.84 -64.57
CA GLU A 614 -7.12 -7.64 -64.20
C GLU A 614 -8.02 -7.65 -65.42
N THR A 615 -9.15 -8.35 -65.34
CA THR A 615 -10.16 -8.39 -66.39
C THR A 615 -11.54 -8.11 -65.80
N HIS A 616 -12.19 -7.06 -66.31
CA HIS A 616 -13.55 -6.66 -65.95
C HIS A 616 -14.55 -7.38 -66.85
N LEU A 617 -15.53 -8.04 -66.25
CA LEU A 617 -16.64 -8.66 -66.97
C LEU A 617 -17.88 -7.78 -66.77
N PHE A 618 -18.41 -7.23 -67.86
CA PHE A 618 -19.58 -6.35 -67.84
C PHE A 618 -20.87 -7.17 -67.92
N LYS A 619 -21.97 -6.67 -67.36
CA LYS A 619 -23.30 -7.31 -67.49
C LYS A 619 -23.82 -7.32 -68.93
N SER A 620 -23.28 -6.46 -69.80
CA SER A 620 -23.52 -6.48 -71.24
C SER A 620 -22.94 -7.72 -71.94
N GLY A 621 -22.12 -8.51 -71.24
CA GLY A 621 -21.39 -9.66 -71.78
C GLY A 621 -20.03 -9.30 -72.39
N ALA A 622 -19.65 -8.02 -72.42
CA ALA A 622 -18.31 -7.60 -72.82
C ALA A 622 -17.28 -7.89 -71.72
N ALA A 623 -16.03 -8.13 -72.10
CA ALA A 623 -14.90 -8.25 -71.17
C ALA A 623 -13.79 -7.27 -71.57
N ARG A 624 -13.21 -6.57 -70.58
CA ARG A 624 -12.10 -5.63 -70.76
C ARG A 624 -10.93 -6.05 -69.89
N SER A 625 -9.81 -6.41 -70.51
CA SER A 625 -8.56 -6.65 -69.78
C SER A 625 -7.75 -5.37 -69.67
N LEU A 626 -7.22 -5.11 -68.48
CA LEU A 626 -6.34 -3.98 -68.20
C LEU A 626 -4.87 -4.37 -68.38
N PRO A 627 -3.97 -3.41 -68.62
CA PRO A 627 -2.53 -3.66 -68.62
C PRO A 627 -2.07 -4.27 -67.29
N VAL A 628 -1.11 -5.20 -67.38
CA VAL A 628 -0.50 -5.81 -66.19
C VAL A 628 0.26 -4.74 -65.41
N ARG A 629 0.04 -4.69 -64.10
CA ARG A 629 0.77 -3.82 -63.16
C ARG A 629 1.58 -4.64 -62.17
N THR A 630 2.71 -4.11 -61.72
CA THR A 630 3.54 -4.73 -60.69
C THR A 630 3.34 -4.01 -59.36
N ILE A 631 3.18 -4.78 -58.28
CA ILE A 631 2.93 -4.25 -56.93
C ILE A 631 3.86 -4.96 -55.95
N ASP A 632 4.46 -4.21 -55.04
CA ASP A 632 5.23 -4.78 -53.94
C ASP A 632 4.31 -5.18 -52.78
N ALA A 633 4.36 -6.46 -52.38
CA ALA A 633 3.60 -7.01 -51.27
C ALA A 633 4.20 -6.57 -49.91
N THR A 634 3.93 -5.32 -49.53
CA THR A 634 4.39 -4.67 -48.28
C THR A 634 3.34 -4.65 -47.17
N GLY A 635 2.21 -5.32 -47.36
CA GLY A 635 1.08 -5.36 -46.42
C GLY A 635 -0.04 -4.36 -46.71
N VAL A 636 0.09 -3.53 -47.74
CA VAL A 636 -1.01 -2.70 -48.26
C VAL A 636 -1.85 -3.52 -49.24
N PRO A 637 -3.19 -3.59 -49.06
CA PRO A 637 -4.04 -4.32 -49.99
C PRO A 637 -4.06 -3.68 -51.38
N VAL A 638 -4.09 -4.52 -52.43
CA VAL A 638 -4.34 -4.06 -53.79
C VAL A 638 -5.83 -3.94 -54.04
N VAL A 639 -6.27 -2.76 -54.47
CA VAL A 639 -7.64 -2.51 -54.92
C VAL A 639 -7.77 -2.90 -56.40
N VAL A 640 -8.84 -3.63 -56.73
CA VAL A 640 -9.20 -4.05 -58.09
C VAL A 640 -10.64 -3.66 -58.40
N GLY A 641 -10.94 -3.27 -59.64
CA GLY A 641 -12.27 -2.91 -60.12
C GLY A 641 -12.30 -1.57 -60.87
N ASN A 642 -13.48 -1.19 -61.34
CA ASN A 642 -13.72 0.05 -62.10
C ASN A 642 -14.00 1.27 -61.19
N ALA A 643 -14.06 1.10 -59.87
CA ALA A 643 -14.37 2.16 -58.92
C ALA A 643 -13.35 2.24 -57.76
N PRO A 644 -12.03 2.37 -58.02
CA PRO A 644 -11.02 2.38 -56.96
C PRO A 644 -11.16 3.56 -55.98
N GLY A 645 -11.77 4.67 -56.39
CA GLY A 645 -12.14 5.81 -55.54
C GLY A 645 -13.46 5.65 -54.78
N GLY A 646 -14.12 4.49 -54.91
CA GLY A 646 -15.43 4.19 -54.33
C GLY A 646 -16.59 4.48 -55.27
N VAL A 647 -17.78 4.03 -54.86
CA VAL A 647 -19.04 4.24 -55.58
C VAL A 647 -19.89 5.23 -54.80
N TYR A 648 -20.28 6.32 -55.45
CA TYR A 648 -21.09 7.38 -54.85
C TYR A 648 -22.49 7.38 -55.45
N ARG A 649 -23.48 7.64 -54.62
CA ARG A 649 -24.89 7.63 -54.99
C ARG A 649 -25.52 8.97 -54.66
N LEU A 650 -26.03 9.65 -55.69
CA LEU A 650 -26.79 10.89 -55.55
C LEU A 650 -28.29 10.62 -55.73
N THR A 651 -29.09 10.95 -54.73
CA THR A 651 -30.55 10.94 -54.84
C THR A 651 -31.05 12.34 -55.19
N ILE A 652 -31.64 12.47 -56.37
CA ILE A 652 -32.17 13.72 -56.89
C ILE A 652 -33.63 13.81 -56.44
N SER A 653 -33.95 14.80 -55.61
CA SER A 653 -35.30 15.02 -55.06
C SER A 653 -35.94 16.28 -55.64
N GLY A 654 -37.19 16.16 -56.07
CA GLY A 654 -38.01 17.29 -56.51
C GLY A 654 -38.92 17.86 -55.43
N GLU A 655 -38.71 17.49 -54.16
CA GLU A 655 -39.60 17.84 -53.03
C GLU A 655 -39.76 19.34 -52.82
N ASP A 656 -38.69 20.12 -53.02
CA ASP A 656 -38.71 21.58 -52.85
C ASP A 656 -39.26 22.34 -54.08
N VAL A 657 -39.61 21.61 -55.14
CA VAL A 657 -40.25 22.16 -56.33
C VAL A 657 -41.76 21.91 -56.23
N ALA A 658 -42.57 22.94 -56.51
CA ALA A 658 -44.04 22.85 -56.57
C ALA A 658 -44.52 22.01 -57.79
N LEU A 659 -44.11 20.74 -57.85
CA LEU A 659 -44.39 19.78 -58.91
C LEU A 659 -45.87 19.39 -58.90
N GLY A 660 -46.53 19.55 -60.04
CA GLY A 660 -47.96 19.26 -60.21
C GLY A 660 -48.89 20.45 -59.95
N THR A 661 -48.38 21.56 -59.40
CA THR A 661 -49.13 22.81 -59.23
C THR A 661 -48.60 23.92 -60.15
N GLU A 662 -47.41 24.46 -59.85
CA GLU A 662 -46.80 25.56 -60.61
C GLU A 662 -45.81 25.05 -61.66
N VAL A 663 -45.08 23.98 -61.34
CA VAL A 663 -44.14 23.31 -62.23
C VAL A 663 -44.74 21.98 -62.67
N ARG A 664 -44.90 21.78 -63.99
CA ARG A 664 -45.43 20.52 -64.54
C ARG A 664 -44.43 19.38 -64.45
N ARG A 665 -43.14 19.68 -64.69
CA ARG A 665 -42.02 18.74 -64.58
C ARG A 665 -40.70 19.49 -64.53
N VAL A 666 -39.69 18.86 -63.95
CA VAL A 666 -38.29 19.31 -64.03
C VAL A 666 -37.44 18.22 -64.66
N ALA A 667 -36.55 18.60 -65.58
CA ALA A 667 -35.58 17.71 -66.19
C ALA A 667 -34.18 18.08 -65.66
N VAL A 668 -33.55 17.18 -64.92
CA VAL A 668 -32.22 17.36 -64.35
C VAL A 668 -31.23 16.56 -65.18
N THR A 669 -30.20 17.23 -65.71
CA THR A 669 -29.07 16.58 -66.36
C THR A 669 -27.86 16.71 -65.45
N LEU A 670 -27.19 15.60 -65.14
CA LEU A 670 -25.98 15.55 -64.35
C LEU A 670 -24.84 14.99 -65.18
N ARG A 671 -23.62 15.43 -64.88
CA ARG A 671 -22.41 15.01 -65.56
C ARG A 671 -21.22 15.00 -64.60
N TYR A 672 -20.51 13.88 -64.60
CA TYR A 672 -19.25 13.68 -63.92
C TYR A 672 -18.13 13.50 -64.95
N ASP A 673 -17.01 14.19 -64.78
CA ASP A 673 -15.84 14.06 -65.65
C ASP A 673 -14.57 13.91 -64.81
N ASP A 674 -13.85 12.82 -65.06
CA ASP A 674 -12.46 12.62 -64.63
C ASP A 674 -11.59 12.25 -65.85
N PRO A 675 -11.12 13.27 -66.60
CA PRO A 675 -10.33 13.05 -67.81
C PRO A 675 -8.98 12.39 -67.55
N ALA A 676 -8.44 12.50 -66.33
CA ALA A 676 -7.15 11.91 -65.99
C ALA A 676 -7.22 10.38 -65.92
N ASN A 677 -8.40 9.84 -65.61
CA ASN A 677 -8.68 8.42 -65.53
C ASN A 677 -9.63 7.91 -66.63
N ASP A 678 -9.92 8.74 -67.65
CA ASP A 678 -10.81 8.44 -68.78
C ASP A 678 -12.24 8.04 -68.35
N VAL A 679 -12.77 8.69 -67.32
CA VAL A 679 -14.13 8.47 -66.82
C VAL A 679 -15.01 9.68 -67.16
N THR A 680 -16.11 9.42 -67.87
CA THR A 680 -17.19 10.41 -68.08
C THR A 680 -18.52 9.70 -67.89
N ASP A 681 -19.34 10.21 -66.98
CA ASP A 681 -20.70 9.70 -66.71
C ASP A 681 -21.72 10.83 -66.85
N MET A 682 -22.87 10.53 -67.46
CA MET A 682 -23.97 11.48 -67.63
C MET A 682 -25.29 10.82 -67.27
N HIS A 683 -26.12 11.51 -66.50
CA HIS A 683 -27.43 11.04 -66.08
C HIS A 683 -28.53 12.07 -66.34
N GLY A 684 -29.66 11.60 -66.85
CA GLY A 684 -30.84 12.42 -67.09
C GLY A 684 -32.01 11.93 -66.25
N ALA A 685 -32.54 12.78 -65.39
CA ALA A 685 -33.73 12.51 -64.57
C ALA A 685 -34.88 13.45 -64.97
N VAL A 686 -36.11 12.94 -65.00
CA VAL A 686 -37.31 13.78 -65.21
C VAL A 686 -38.28 13.51 -64.08
N LEU A 687 -38.52 14.52 -63.24
CA LEU A 687 -39.43 14.44 -62.10
C LEU A 687 -40.76 15.14 -62.45
N ARG A 688 -41.88 14.49 -62.18
CA ARG A 688 -43.23 14.90 -62.62
C ARG A 688 -44.24 14.99 -61.48
N GLY A 689 -44.01 14.30 -60.36
CA GLY A 689 -44.89 14.32 -59.20
C GLY A 689 -44.18 14.78 -57.91
N PRO A 690 -44.95 15.27 -56.91
CA PRO A 690 -44.40 15.59 -55.60
C PRO A 690 -43.85 14.31 -54.93
N GLY A 691 -42.62 14.40 -54.42
CA GLY A 691 -41.92 13.27 -53.78
C GLY A 691 -41.28 12.26 -54.74
N GLU A 692 -41.30 12.50 -56.06
CA GLU A 692 -40.57 11.67 -57.02
C GLU A 692 -39.06 11.92 -56.92
N SER A 693 -38.27 10.84 -56.92
CA SER A 693 -36.82 10.91 -56.86
C SER A 693 -36.16 10.04 -57.93
N SER A 694 -34.93 10.40 -58.31
CA SER A 694 -34.10 9.62 -59.22
C SER A 694 -32.72 9.40 -58.61
N VAL A 695 -32.18 8.20 -58.74
CA VAL A 695 -30.87 7.86 -58.19
C VAL A 695 -29.85 7.82 -59.33
N TRP A 696 -28.75 8.54 -59.15
CA TRP A 696 -27.56 8.46 -60.00
C TRP A 696 -26.43 7.80 -59.20
N THR A 697 -25.75 6.83 -59.81
CA THR A 697 -24.60 6.14 -59.20
C THR A 697 -23.37 6.42 -60.06
N VAL A 698 -22.27 6.84 -59.44
CA VAL A 698 -21.02 7.19 -60.12
C VAL A 698 -19.89 6.38 -59.49
N ALA A 699 -19.15 5.67 -60.34
CA ALA A 699 -17.90 5.01 -59.97
C ALA A 699 -16.73 6.00 -60.08
N LEU A 700 -16.09 6.32 -58.97
CA LEU A 700 -14.91 7.19 -58.98
C LEU A 700 -13.64 6.39 -59.26
N ALA A 701 -12.82 6.92 -60.16
CA ALA A 701 -11.45 6.45 -60.35
C ALA A 701 -10.46 7.12 -59.39
N ASP A 702 -10.66 8.40 -59.07
CA ASP A 702 -9.87 9.15 -58.10
C ASP A 702 -10.76 9.59 -56.91
N PRO A 703 -10.48 9.15 -55.67
CA PRO A 703 -11.26 9.56 -54.50
C PRO A 703 -11.19 11.07 -54.20
N ALA A 704 -10.22 11.80 -54.78
CA ALA A 704 -10.12 13.25 -54.65
C ALA A 704 -11.00 14.03 -55.66
N LYS A 705 -11.58 13.36 -56.66
CA LYS A 705 -12.39 13.98 -57.71
C LYS A 705 -13.87 13.87 -57.42
N LEU A 706 -14.38 14.68 -56.49
CA LEU A 706 -15.76 14.63 -56.01
C LEU A 706 -16.72 15.62 -56.71
N ASP A 707 -16.22 16.46 -57.61
CA ASP A 707 -17.04 17.49 -58.26
C ASP A 707 -17.86 16.92 -59.43
N TYR A 708 -19.13 17.30 -59.51
CA TYR A 708 -20.03 17.02 -60.62
C TYR A 708 -20.78 18.29 -61.05
N THR A 709 -21.25 18.30 -62.30
CA THR A 709 -22.06 19.39 -62.83
C THR A 709 -23.51 18.95 -62.98
N TYR A 710 -24.45 19.85 -62.73
CA TYR A 710 -25.87 19.59 -62.95
C TYR A 710 -26.60 20.81 -63.53
N ARG A 711 -27.66 20.54 -64.29
CA ARG A 711 -28.57 21.54 -64.85
C ARG A 711 -30.02 21.09 -64.67
N ALA A 712 -30.85 21.94 -64.09
CA ALA A 712 -32.28 21.69 -63.92
C ALA A 712 -33.10 22.59 -64.86
N ASP A 713 -33.78 21.99 -65.84
CA ASP A 713 -34.70 22.68 -66.76
C ASP A 713 -36.15 22.51 -66.27
N TYR A 714 -36.83 23.62 -66.01
CA TYR A 714 -38.20 23.63 -65.49
C TYR A 714 -39.21 23.84 -66.62
N PHE A 715 -40.30 23.08 -66.58
CA PHE A 715 -41.43 23.23 -67.47
C PHE A 715 -42.65 23.60 -66.63
N LEU A 716 -43.10 24.85 -66.73
CA LEU A 716 -44.19 25.39 -65.91
C LEU A 716 -45.55 24.83 -66.36
N ALA A 717 -46.54 24.88 -65.46
CA ALA A 717 -47.92 24.52 -65.78
C ALA A 717 -48.54 25.42 -66.86
N SER A 718 -48.04 26.66 -67.02
CA SER A 718 -48.40 27.61 -68.08
C SER A 718 -47.93 27.20 -69.48
N GLY A 719 -47.03 26.22 -69.59
CA GLY A 719 -46.40 25.77 -70.84
C GLY A 719 -45.06 26.44 -71.17
N GLU A 720 -44.63 27.42 -70.39
CA GLU A 720 -43.32 28.07 -70.50
C GLU A 720 -42.19 27.16 -70.00
N ARG A 721 -41.01 27.25 -70.65
CA ARG A 721 -39.79 26.55 -70.23
C ARG A 721 -38.78 27.55 -69.69
N ILE A 722 -38.32 27.32 -68.47
CA ILE A 722 -37.18 28.02 -67.87
C ILE A 722 -35.98 27.08 -67.97
N ALA A 723 -35.00 27.43 -68.80
CA ALA A 723 -33.77 26.65 -68.91
C ALA A 723 -32.86 26.97 -67.72
N GLY A 724 -32.38 25.93 -67.04
CA GLY A 724 -31.41 26.08 -65.96
C GLY A 724 -30.03 26.45 -66.47
N GLN A 725 -29.18 26.92 -65.57
CA GLN A 725 -27.74 27.06 -65.83
C GLN A 725 -27.00 25.86 -65.28
N ASP A 726 -25.84 25.56 -65.88
CA ASP A 726 -24.94 24.53 -65.36
C ASP A 726 -24.36 25.01 -64.02
N ARG A 727 -24.53 24.20 -62.98
CA ARG A 727 -24.01 24.44 -61.63
C ARG A 727 -23.03 23.33 -61.28
N THR A 728 -21.99 23.66 -60.53
CA THR A 728 -21.05 22.68 -59.98
C THR A 728 -21.41 22.41 -58.53
N ALA A 729 -21.45 21.14 -58.18
CA ALA A 729 -21.59 20.66 -56.80
C ALA A 729 -20.54 19.58 -56.55
N SER A 730 -20.32 19.25 -55.29
CA SER A 730 -19.37 18.22 -54.89
C SER A 730 -20.09 17.19 -54.04
N PHE A 731 -19.78 15.91 -54.25
CA PHE A 731 -20.23 14.87 -53.34
C PHE A 731 -19.69 15.13 -51.94
N THR A 732 -20.58 15.22 -50.96
CA THR A 732 -20.20 15.39 -49.55
C THR A 732 -20.01 14.05 -48.85
N ASN A 733 -20.77 13.03 -49.25
CA ASN A 733 -20.74 11.67 -48.70
C ASN A 733 -20.99 10.62 -49.81
N PRO A 734 -20.64 9.34 -49.59
CA PRO A 734 -20.93 8.25 -50.53
C PRO A 734 -22.42 8.06 -50.85
N GLU A 735 -23.32 8.46 -49.95
CA GLU A 735 -24.74 8.63 -50.22
C GLU A 735 -25.11 10.09 -49.98
N ASP A 736 -25.53 10.79 -51.03
CA ASP A 736 -25.79 12.23 -51.00
C ASP A 736 -27.14 12.56 -51.64
N TRP A 737 -27.65 13.76 -51.37
CA TRP A 737 -28.94 14.25 -51.86
C TRP A 737 -28.78 15.56 -52.63
N LEU A 738 -29.33 15.59 -53.84
CA LEU A 738 -29.51 16.82 -54.61
C LEU A 738 -30.98 17.23 -54.53
N PHE A 739 -31.28 18.20 -53.68
CA PHE A 739 -32.58 18.86 -53.67
C PHE A 739 -32.63 19.88 -54.80
N VAL A 740 -33.53 19.66 -55.75
CA VAL A 740 -33.72 20.58 -56.87
C VAL A 740 -34.42 21.83 -56.36
N GLU A 741 -33.75 22.97 -56.43
CA GLU A 741 -34.33 24.25 -56.02
C GLU A 741 -35.54 24.63 -56.90
N PRO A 742 -36.51 25.42 -56.40
CA PRO A 742 -37.56 25.97 -57.23
C PRO A 742 -36.99 26.94 -58.28
N PRO A 743 -37.66 27.12 -59.44
CA PRO A 743 -37.22 28.09 -60.44
C PRO A 743 -37.19 29.50 -59.85
N ALA A 744 -36.09 30.23 -60.06
CA ALA A 744 -36.02 31.63 -59.68
C ALA A 744 -37.09 32.45 -60.43
N PRO A 745 -37.72 33.44 -59.77
CA PRO A 745 -38.84 34.20 -60.34
C PRO A 745 -38.46 35.08 -61.54
#